data_AF-A0A6G8B067-F1
#
_entry.id   AF-A0A6G8B067-F1
#
_cell.length_a   1.000
_cell.length_b   1.000
_cell.length_c   1.000
_cell.angle_alpha   90.00
_cell.angle_beta   90.00
_cell.angle_gamma   90.00
#
_symmetry.space_group_name_H-M   'P 1'
#
loop_
_entity.id
_entity.type
_entity.pdbx_description
1 polymer ?
#
loop_
_entity_poly.entity_id
_entity_poly.type
_entity_poly.pdbx_seq_one_letter_code
_entity_poly.pdbx_strand_id
1 'polypeptide(L)'
;MIEFNKLKLSFHQVETEIKVTQDDLFETYTDEIIYLFEKSKKSVLIIEDLDRFENLVIFEKLRELNNKLNQHGNKKWTFIYLMKDDLFHNAKDRVKFFEIIIPVIPIITTNNSYDKLRKILPSDNYAIEDRLLDILSVELDDYRLLLNIYNEFMVYQQSDSNFVNNNELLALIAYKNLHPSDFDDLQNGQGTLAAIVSEAKNNIQDQINRLNEDIQVLETNYIDSKLRTEVEYFILWISQNGKIHDPLTYVEAEKFVKGQDSIYFSDNSLSNSYSSYAYNDFKEISNYTPKIMDESEYNSKKIILEERINLLRQFKLKDIDIDEFDFEIPNVLLMLIKNEYITENYLSTINHFHGDQSSRLFLSNIFKEENDIDVYMELKDIPGLLVKLQEMDYKKKQILNFSLAQYLYDNDFDKFKIVLTTAIDENNGFIEGLIDKDPRIYETIVDLHKNIKFEIQYLDNEQIKYDIIMHSYYKDTNDNNLNTLGVMREFNEEIGIEFLNNSAVYESLKLFWLEHGGIKFKFNNLSDIKNKNLWNDVLNFTLMEKKISNVNIYLSEWKLTNRIKEYLRMFKLEQDESLRFEFIEDSLYDNEVSYNLFKGIWRYYNEEPFSIDKYKTLSTKKVEFLIEHKMLKIDTSLVNVINNMDLPIPRNLDLHQLKEMVNTEEIGLNPAMLMAILEEKDDLNEKLFIRNMKSFTIDFVIGYFKKNKIGDPHLSGIYTREKGFQSRTFDNNETNEAILEWFQNIDEITEINITSAGRLKPKYTVKKLK
;
A
#
# COMPACT_ATOMS: atom_id res chain seq x y z
N MET A 1 9.89 39.25 64.24
CA MET A 1 9.51 37.82 64.36
C MET A 1 10.29 37.05 63.31
N ILE A 2 11.27 36.20 63.59
CA ILE A 2 11.49 35.35 64.77
C ILE A 2 12.65 35.88 65.62
N GLU A 3 12.32 36.20 66.87
CA GLU A 3 13.23 36.62 67.93
C GLU A 3 14.04 35.43 68.46
N PHE A 4 15.33 35.61 68.71
CA PHE A 4 16.06 34.71 69.60
C PHE A 4 15.55 34.90 71.03
N ASN A 5 14.52 34.14 71.41
CA ASN A 5 13.97 34.16 72.75
C ASN A 5 14.72 33.26 73.76
N LYS A 6 15.80 32.55 73.36
CA LYS A 6 16.53 31.65 74.28
C LYS A 6 18.00 31.43 73.90
N LEU A 7 18.90 31.85 74.79
CA LEU A 7 20.29 31.41 74.88
C LEU A 7 20.33 30.35 76.00
N LYS A 8 20.45 29.07 75.65
CA LYS A 8 20.41 27.96 76.63
C LYS A 8 21.83 27.56 77.02
N LEU A 9 22.27 27.96 78.21
CA LEU A 9 23.45 27.42 78.89
C LEU A 9 22.98 26.45 79.96
N SER A 10 23.29 25.16 79.80
CA SER A 10 22.89 24.13 80.77
C SER A 10 23.90 24.02 81.90
N PHE A 11 23.54 24.53 83.08
CA PHE A 11 24.11 24.09 84.36
C PHE A 11 23.05 23.32 85.15
N HIS A 12 23.47 22.21 85.76
CA HIS A 12 22.59 21.27 86.42
C HIS A 12 21.85 21.91 87.61
N GLN A 13 20.52 21.91 87.53
CA GLN A 13 19.52 22.17 88.57
C GLN A 13 19.29 23.66 88.96
N VAL A 14 18.01 24.03 88.95
CA VAL A 14 17.36 25.33 89.27
C VAL A 14 17.15 26.28 88.07
N GLU A 15 15.92 26.27 87.53
CA GLU A 15 15.38 27.32 86.64
C GLU A 15 14.64 28.37 87.48
N THR A 16 15.09 29.63 87.44
CA THR A 16 14.33 30.80 87.87
C THR A 16 14.45 31.88 86.81
N GLU A 17 13.30 32.27 86.21
CA GLU A 17 13.21 33.33 85.21
C GLU A 17 13.34 34.71 85.87
N ILE A 18 14.49 35.37 85.68
CA ILE A 18 14.64 36.81 85.90
C ILE A 18 14.49 37.48 84.53
N LYS A 19 13.40 38.23 84.33
CA LYS A 19 13.24 39.10 83.15
C LYS A 19 14.19 40.29 83.30
N VAL A 20 15.38 40.18 82.72
CA VAL A 20 16.27 41.31 82.44
C VAL A 20 15.86 41.86 81.07
N THR A 21 15.49 43.13 81.01
CA THR A 21 15.29 43.85 79.74
C THR A 21 16.61 43.87 78.95
N GLN A 22 16.57 43.62 77.63
CA GLN A 22 17.79 43.49 76.79
C GLN A 22 18.76 44.70 76.90
N ASP A 23 18.27 45.89 77.22
CA ASP A 23 19.09 47.10 77.39
C ASP A 23 20.07 47.01 78.58
N ASP A 24 19.77 46.20 79.61
CA ASP A 24 20.60 46.10 80.81
C ASP A 24 21.84 45.20 80.62
N LEU A 25 21.84 44.29 79.65
CA LEU A 25 22.92 43.29 79.53
C LEU A 25 24.25 43.94 79.09
N PHE A 26 24.20 44.89 78.15
CA PHE A 26 25.41 45.55 77.67
C PHE A 26 26.04 46.43 78.74
N GLU A 27 25.21 47.12 79.53
CA GLU A 27 25.67 47.94 80.66
C GLU A 27 26.18 47.07 81.82
N THR A 28 25.45 46.00 82.15
CA THR A 28 25.84 45.04 83.21
C THR A 28 27.20 44.41 82.96
N TYR A 29 27.52 44.09 81.69
CA TYR A 29 28.78 43.42 81.33
C TYR A 29 29.80 44.35 80.66
N THR A 30 29.63 45.67 80.73
CA THR A 30 30.54 46.63 80.06
C THR A 30 31.97 46.46 80.54
N ASP A 31 32.19 46.30 81.84
CA ASP A 31 33.54 46.21 82.43
C ASP A 31 34.23 44.89 82.02
N GLU A 32 33.50 43.79 81.97
CA GLU A 32 33.98 42.49 81.48
C GLU A 32 34.32 42.56 79.99
N ILE A 33 33.48 43.21 79.18
CA ILE A 33 33.75 43.42 77.76
C ILE A 33 35.03 44.27 77.61
N ILE A 34 35.16 45.38 78.33
CA ILE A 34 36.36 46.22 78.30
C ILE A 34 37.60 45.40 78.68
N TYR A 35 37.54 44.62 79.76
CA TYR A 35 38.63 43.74 80.18
C TYR A 35 39.03 42.75 79.08
N LEU A 36 38.06 42.11 78.42
CA LEU A 36 38.34 41.19 77.31
C LEU A 36 39.06 41.89 76.16
N PHE A 37 38.64 43.11 75.80
CA PHE A 37 39.30 43.91 74.78
C PHE A 37 40.73 44.26 75.21
N GLU A 38 40.97 44.71 76.43
CA GLU A 38 42.31 45.01 76.92
C GLU A 38 43.25 43.79 76.88
N LYS A 39 42.75 42.60 77.24
CA LYS A 39 43.53 41.35 77.23
C LYS A 39 43.77 40.79 75.83
N SER A 40 42.95 41.14 74.84
CA SER A 40 43.08 40.65 73.45
C SER A 40 44.40 41.05 72.76
N LYS A 41 45.10 42.08 73.29
CA LYS A 41 46.27 42.73 72.68
C LYS A 41 46.02 43.39 71.31
N LYS A 42 44.79 43.35 70.78
CA LYS A 42 44.41 44.01 69.52
C LYS A 42 44.12 45.51 69.73
N SER A 43 43.84 46.20 68.64
CA SER A 43 43.47 47.62 68.61
C SER A 43 42.50 47.97 67.47
N VAL A 44 42.09 46.98 66.69
CA VAL A 44 41.14 47.13 65.59
C VAL A 44 40.07 46.06 65.76
N LEU A 45 38.82 46.47 65.68
CA LEU A 45 37.66 45.58 65.60
C LEU A 45 37.00 45.79 64.24
N ILE A 46 36.87 44.71 63.47
CA ILE A 46 36.13 44.72 62.20
C ILE A 46 34.76 44.08 62.48
N ILE A 47 33.70 44.79 62.12
CA ILE A 47 32.32 44.39 62.33
C ILE A 47 31.65 44.33 60.95
N GLU A 48 31.19 43.14 60.57
CA GLU A 48 30.54 42.87 59.29
C GLU A 48 29.06 42.54 59.50
N ASP A 49 28.22 42.79 58.48
CA ASP A 49 26.81 42.36 58.41
C ASP A 49 25.90 42.87 59.55
N LEU A 50 26.27 43.97 60.20
CA LEU A 50 25.49 44.57 61.29
C LEU A 50 24.19 45.23 60.80
N ASP A 51 24.13 45.59 59.52
CA ASP A 51 22.97 46.12 58.82
C ASP A 51 21.79 45.14 58.76
N ARG A 52 22.04 43.82 58.85
CA ARG A 52 20.97 42.80 58.87
C ARG A 52 20.00 42.91 60.06
N PHE A 53 20.39 43.59 61.12
CA PHE A 53 19.55 43.77 62.32
C PHE A 53 18.59 44.95 62.21
N GLU A 54 18.73 45.81 61.18
CA GLU A 54 17.91 47.01 60.92
C GLU A 54 17.67 47.89 62.18
N ASN A 55 18.62 47.87 63.11
CA ASN A 55 18.46 48.49 64.42
C ASN A 55 19.60 49.48 64.69
N LEU A 56 19.30 50.78 64.65
CA LEU A 56 20.29 51.83 64.88
C LEU A 56 20.80 51.89 66.33
N VAL A 57 20.08 51.32 67.31
CA VAL A 57 20.48 51.33 68.73
C VAL A 57 21.79 50.57 68.96
N ILE A 58 22.06 49.53 68.16
CA ILE A 58 23.31 48.77 68.28
C ILE A 58 24.54 49.64 67.98
N PHE A 59 24.41 50.62 67.08
CA PHE A 59 25.48 51.56 66.75
C PHE A 59 25.75 52.54 67.89
N GLU A 60 24.70 52.96 68.61
CA GLU A 60 24.85 53.79 69.81
C GLU A 60 25.66 53.06 70.87
N LYS A 61 25.30 51.80 71.16
CA LYS A 61 25.99 50.97 72.15
C LYS A 61 27.44 50.64 71.74
N LEU A 62 27.68 50.33 70.47
CA LEU A 62 29.05 50.09 69.97
C LEU A 62 29.92 51.35 69.99
N ARG A 63 29.34 52.52 69.70
CA ARG A 63 30.05 53.80 69.82
C ARG A 63 30.35 54.12 71.28
N GLU A 64 29.40 53.88 72.18
CA GLU A 64 29.61 54.03 73.62
C GLU A 64 30.77 53.14 74.10
N LEU A 65 30.80 51.87 73.68
CA LEU A 65 31.89 50.95 73.99
C LEU A 65 33.23 51.44 73.42
N ASN A 66 33.27 51.87 72.15
CA ASN A 66 34.49 52.41 71.54
C ASN A 66 35.02 53.62 72.32
N ASN A 67 34.12 54.52 72.74
CA ASN A 67 34.48 55.67 73.57
C ASN A 67 35.06 55.24 74.92
N LYS A 68 34.41 54.30 75.63
CA LYS A 68 34.90 53.79 76.92
C LYS A 68 36.28 53.13 76.78
N LEU A 69 36.46 52.28 75.76
CA LEU A 69 37.74 51.65 75.46
C LEU A 69 38.87 52.67 75.20
N ASN A 70 38.55 53.75 74.48
CA ASN A 70 39.51 54.81 74.13
C ASN A 70 39.75 55.82 75.26
N GLN A 71 38.84 55.96 76.23
CA GLN A 71 39.00 56.82 77.40
C GLN A 71 39.83 56.18 78.51
N HIS A 72 39.66 54.86 78.71
CA HIS A 72 40.29 54.13 79.82
C HIS A 72 41.58 53.38 79.44
N GLY A 73 41.81 53.13 78.15
CA GLY A 73 42.93 52.31 77.67
C GLY A 73 44.18 53.10 77.25
N ASN A 74 45.35 52.47 77.35
CA ASN A 74 46.62 52.97 76.79
C ASN A 74 46.76 52.75 75.27
N LYS A 75 45.70 52.29 74.59
CA LYS A 75 45.69 51.95 73.16
C LYS A 75 44.50 52.60 72.49
N LYS A 76 44.70 53.10 71.26
CA LYS A 76 43.64 53.62 70.42
C LYS A 76 42.91 52.48 69.71
N TRP A 77 41.67 52.21 70.11
CA TRP A 77 40.75 51.27 69.48
C TRP A 77 40.05 51.89 68.27
N THR A 78 40.19 51.26 67.11
CA THR A 78 39.50 51.65 65.88
C THR A 78 38.45 50.60 65.53
N PHE A 79 37.19 51.01 65.37
CA PHE A 79 36.12 50.13 64.91
C PHE A 79 35.89 50.39 63.43
N ILE A 80 35.92 49.33 62.62
CA ILE A 80 35.67 49.36 61.18
C ILE A 80 34.36 48.62 60.94
N TYR A 81 33.42 49.29 60.29
CA TYR A 81 32.10 48.75 59.99
C TYR A 81 32.02 48.47 58.48
N LEU A 82 31.67 47.23 58.12
CA LEU A 82 31.41 46.80 56.75
C LEU A 82 29.91 46.52 56.62
N MET A 83 29.20 47.43 55.94
CA MET A 83 27.75 47.43 55.85
C MET A 83 27.26 48.18 54.62
N LYS A 84 26.01 47.95 54.26
CA LYS A 84 25.31 48.69 53.21
C LYS A 84 24.91 50.09 53.67
N ASP A 85 24.89 51.02 52.72
CA ASP A 85 24.55 52.43 52.97
C ASP A 85 23.02 52.66 53.11
N ASP A 86 22.21 51.70 52.63
CA ASP A 86 20.73 51.74 52.63
C ASP A 86 20.09 51.60 54.02
N LEU A 87 20.85 51.16 55.02
CA LEU A 87 20.45 51.13 56.43
C LEU A 87 20.04 52.51 56.98
N PHE A 88 20.59 53.60 56.42
CA PHE A 88 20.35 54.96 56.93
C PHE A 88 19.28 55.69 56.12
N HIS A 89 18.05 55.66 56.60
CA HIS A 89 16.91 56.29 55.91
C HIS A 89 16.94 57.83 55.85
N ASN A 90 17.78 58.49 56.66
CA ASN A 90 17.96 59.94 56.60
C ASN A 90 19.43 60.35 56.70
N ALA A 91 19.75 61.53 56.15
CA ALA A 91 21.12 62.03 56.06
C ALA A 91 21.78 62.29 57.42
N LYS A 92 21.01 62.51 58.49
CA LYS A 92 21.55 62.77 59.83
C LYS A 92 22.05 61.47 60.48
N ASP A 93 21.30 60.39 60.36
CA ASP A 93 21.66 59.10 60.95
C ASP A 93 22.89 58.50 60.27
N ARG A 94 23.03 58.71 58.96
CA ARG A 94 24.20 58.28 58.17
C ARG A 94 25.54 58.80 58.70
N VAL A 95 25.57 60.01 59.25
CA VAL A 95 26.80 60.64 59.77
C VAL A 95 26.86 60.65 61.29
N LYS A 96 25.82 60.18 61.98
CA LYS A 96 25.73 60.25 63.44
C LYS A 96 26.76 59.36 64.11
N PHE A 97 27.02 58.16 63.58
CA PHE A 97 27.81 57.12 64.27
C PHE A 97 29.27 57.03 63.84
N PHE A 98 29.60 57.50 62.64
CA PHE A 98 30.92 57.28 62.02
C PHE A 98 31.70 58.57 61.89
N GLU A 99 33.01 58.51 62.15
CA GLU A 99 33.92 59.63 61.93
C GLU A 99 34.30 59.77 60.45
N ILE A 100 34.45 58.64 59.75
CA ILE A 100 34.83 58.57 58.34
C ILE A 100 33.98 57.50 57.67
N ILE A 101 33.46 57.80 56.48
CA ILE A 101 32.75 56.84 55.62
C ILE A 101 33.59 56.69 54.35
N ILE A 102 34.05 55.48 54.07
CA ILE A 102 34.77 55.14 52.84
C ILE A 102 33.78 54.46 51.89
N PRO A 103 33.34 55.12 50.80
CA PRO A 103 32.44 54.47 49.85
C PRO A 103 33.16 53.36 49.11
N VAL A 104 32.55 52.17 49.04
CA VAL A 104 33.01 51.06 48.21
C VAL A 104 32.13 51.02 46.97
N ILE A 105 32.71 51.27 45.79
CA ILE A 105 31.99 51.16 44.52
C ILE A 105 31.98 49.67 44.11
N PRO A 106 30.81 49.08 43.81
CA PRO A 106 30.74 47.72 43.30
C PRO A 106 31.62 47.55 42.06
N ILE A 107 32.44 46.51 42.04
CA ILE A 107 33.35 46.25 40.92
C ILE A 107 32.55 45.79 39.69
N ILE A 108 31.32 45.26 39.88
CA ILE A 108 30.38 44.93 38.81
C ILE A 108 29.17 45.86 38.84
N THR A 109 28.77 46.24 37.63
CA THR A 109 27.51 46.88 37.28
C THR A 109 27.03 46.21 35.99
N THR A 110 25.75 46.31 35.66
CA THR A 110 25.22 45.88 34.35
C THR A 110 26.06 46.42 33.17
N ASN A 111 26.57 47.65 33.28
CA ASN A 111 27.40 48.30 32.26
C ASN A 111 28.80 47.70 32.05
N ASN A 112 29.36 46.93 33.00
CA ASN A 112 30.71 46.35 32.88
C ASN A 112 30.75 44.83 33.11
N SER A 113 29.59 44.21 33.29
CA SER A 113 29.45 42.76 33.53
C SER A 113 29.90 41.96 32.31
N TYR A 114 29.58 42.42 31.10
CA TYR A 114 30.03 41.81 29.84
C TYR A 114 31.55 41.70 29.75
N ASP A 115 32.27 42.80 29.93
CA ASP A 115 33.74 42.83 29.84
C ASP A 115 34.41 41.89 30.85
N LYS A 116 33.74 41.61 31.97
CA LYS A 116 34.23 40.65 32.96
C LYS A 116 33.87 39.22 32.61
N LEU A 117 32.63 38.94 32.21
CA LEU A 117 32.21 37.63 31.71
C LEU A 117 33.14 37.17 30.60
N ARG A 118 33.41 38.03 29.61
CA ARG A 118 34.30 37.74 28.49
C ARG A 118 35.76 37.49 28.91
N LYS A 119 36.21 38.07 30.02
CA LYS A 119 37.56 37.81 30.56
C LYS A 119 37.67 36.47 31.26
N ILE A 120 36.62 36.01 31.94
CA ILE A 120 36.63 34.73 32.67
C ILE A 120 36.16 33.56 31.80
N LEU A 121 35.30 33.82 30.82
CA LEU A 121 34.80 32.89 29.80
C LEU A 121 35.20 33.38 28.40
N PRO A 122 36.50 33.34 28.04
CA PRO A 122 36.93 33.71 26.70
C PRO A 122 36.33 32.76 25.66
N SER A 123 35.66 33.36 24.67
CA SER A 123 34.84 32.73 23.64
C SER A 123 35.59 31.62 22.88
N ASP A 124 36.88 31.85 22.59
CA ASP A 124 37.76 30.92 21.85
C ASP A 124 38.04 29.61 22.60
N ASN A 125 38.03 29.62 23.94
CA ASN A 125 38.42 28.44 24.73
C ASN A 125 37.27 27.46 24.97
N TYR A 126 36.03 27.97 24.95
CA TYR A 126 34.85 27.21 25.37
C TYR A 126 33.75 27.16 24.30
N ALA A 127 33.99 27.73 23.10
CA ALA A 127 33.00 27.86 22.04
C ALA A 127 31.68 28.51 22.51
N ILE A 128 31.81 29.49 23.41
CA ILE A 128 30.67 30.30 23.91
C ILE A 128 30.52 31.53 23.01
N GLU A 129 29.30 31.86 22.61
CA GLU A 129 29.02 33.03 21.78
C GLU A 129 29.05 34.33 22.60
N ASP A 130 29.67 35.38 22.04
CA ASP A 130 29.69 36.72 22.66
C ASP A 130 28.26 37.25 22.92
N ARG A 131 27.30 36.91 22.06
CA ARG A 131 25.88 37.30 22.21
C ARG A 131 25.22 36.69 23.45
N LEU A 132 25.58 35.46 23.83
CA LEU A 132 25.10 34.86 25.09
C LEU A 132 25.64 35.66 26.29
N LEU A 133 26.92 36.03 26.24
CA LEU A 133 27.53 36.86 27.30
C LEU A 133 26.87 38.23 27.40
N ASP A 134 26.52 38.87 26.27
CA ASP A 134 25.76 40.12 26.24
C ASP A 134 24.40 39.96 26.93
N ILE A 135 23.62 38.93 26.57
CA ILE A 135 22.30 38.67 27.17
C ILE A 135 22.40 38.47 28.68
N LEU A 136 23.35 37.63 29.13
CA LEU A 136 23.53 37.37 30.55
C LEU A 136 24.00 38.62 31.31
N SER A 137 24.80 39.48 30.68
CA SER A 137 25.32 40.69 31.33
C SER A 137 24.24 41.70 31.73
N VAL A 138 23.07 41.67 31.08
CA VAL A 138 21.92 42.54 31.38
C VAL A 138 21.37 42.28 32.79
N GLU A 139 21.39 41.01 33.21
CA GLU A 139 20.78 40.53 34.46
C GLU A 139 21.82 40.24 35.55
N LEU A 140 23.12 40.22 35.20
CA LEU A 140 24.22 39.93 36.12
C LEU A 140 24.90 41.20 36.63
N ASP A 141 24.38 41.77 37.71
CA ASP A 141 24.96 42.93 38.40
C ASP A 141 25.79 42.58 39.65
N ASP A 142 25.72 41.33 40.12
CA ASP A 142 26.47 40.82 41.28
C ASP A 142 27.68 39.96 40.85
N TYR A 143 28.86 40.30 41.39
CA TYR A 143 30.10 39.58 41.08
C TYR A 143 30.19 38.17 41.67
N ARG A 144 29.59 37.94 42.84
CA ARG A 144 29.53 36.62 43.46
C ARG A 144 28.64 35.70 42.64
N LEU A 145 27.51 36.21 42.14
CA LEU A 145 26.62 35.47 41.25
C LEU A 145 27.33 35.06 39.97
N LEU A 146 27.99 36.02 39.31
CA LEU A 146 28.79 35.76 38.11
C LEU A 146 29.91 34.73 38.36
N LEU A 147 30.63 34.84 39.47
CA LEU A 147 31.65 33.84 39.84
C LEU A 147 31.03 32.47 40.10
N ASN A 148 29.85 32.40 40.71
CA ASN A 148 29.19 31.12 40.97
C ASN A 148 28.75 30.45 39.66
N ILE A 149 28.17 31.22 38.73
CA ILE A 149 27.83 30.75 37.37
C ILE A 149 29.07 30.19 36.67
N TYR A 150 30.18 30.94 36.69
CA TYR A 150 31.44 30.48 36.11
C TYR A 150 31.95 29.19 36.77
N ASN A 151 31.97 29.15 38.11
CA ASN A 151 32.46 27.98 38.84
C ASN A 151 31.61 26.73 38.55
N GLU A 152 30.28 26.86 38.57
CA GLU A 152 29.38 25.76 38.22
C GLU A 152 29.58 25.31 36.76
N PHE A 153 29.69 26.25 35.83
CA PHE A 153 30.00 25.93 34.43
C PHE A 153 31.30 25.13 34.29
N MET A 154 32.36 25.56 34.98
CA MET A 154 33.63 24.85 34.96
C MET A 154 33.55 23.44 35.56
N VAL A 155 32.73 23.23 36.59
CA VAL A 155 32.52 21.88 37.18
C VAL A 155 31.93 20.94 36.12
N TYR A 156 30.89 21.36 35.40
CA TYR A 156 30.28 20.54 34.36
C TYR A 156 31.19 20.34 33.14
N GLN A 157 31.84 21.40 32.66
CA GLN A 157 32.77 21.33 31.53
C GLN A 157 33.98 20.41 31.79
N GLN A 158 34.47 20.35 33.04
CA GLN A 158 35.53 19.43 33.43
C GLN A 158 35.06 17.98 33.57
N SER A 159 33.77 17.76 33.83
CA SER A 159 33.20 16.41 33.99
C SER A 159 33.03 15.66 32.67
N ASP A 160 32.71 16.38 31.58
CA ASP A 160 32.78 15.87 30.22
C ASP A 160 33.22 16.98 29.25
N SER A 161 34.49 16.97 28.88
CA SER A 161 35.07 17.96 27.96
C SER A 161 34.59 17.82 26.52
N ASN A 162 33.91 16.71 26.17
CA ASN A 162 33.38 16.46 24.84
C ASN A 162 31.92 16.91 24.71
N PHE A 163 31.32 17.49 25.74
CA PHE A 163 29.99 18.06 25.64
C PHE A 163 29.96 19.18 24.59
N VAL A 164 29.08 19.04 23.61
CA VAL A 164 29.13 19.83 22.37
C VAL A 164 28.46 21.20 22.53
N ASN A 165 27.48 21.35 23.44
CA ASN A 165 26.63 22.54 23.51
C ASN A 165 26.91 23.46 24.71
N ASN A 166 28.13 24.02 24.80
CA ASN A 166 28.53 24.88 25.92
C ASN A 166 27.67 26.15 26.08
N ASN A 167 27.07 26.65 25.00
CA ASN A 167 26.12 27.77 25.08
C ASN A 167 24.88 27.41 25.89
N GLU A 168 24.23 26.28 25.58
CA GLU A 168 23.03 25.85 26.31
C GLU A 168 23.35 25.46 27.76
N LEU A 169 24.52 24.86 28.00
CA LEU A 169 24.99 24.57 29.35
C LEU A 169 25.15 25.86 30.18
N LEU A 170 25.86 26.86 29.65
CA LEU A 170 26.04 28.13 30.34
C LEU A 170 24.70 28.85 30.58
N ALA A 171 23.81 28.83 29.59
CA ALA A 171 22.48 29.43 29.70
C ALA A 171 21.65 28.79 30.83
N LEU A 172 21.64 27.46 30.92
CA LEU A 172 20.92 26.74 31.99
C LEU A 172 21.54 26.97 33.37
N ILE A 173 22.87 27.03 33.48
CA ILE A 173 23.55 27.32 34.75
C ILE A 173 23.30 28.77 35.19
N ALA A 174 23.29 29.72 34.25
CA ALA A 174 22.92 31.09 34.53
C ALA A 174 21.45 31.19 34.98
N TYR A 175 20.54 30.48 34.30
CA TYR A 175 19.14 30.41 34.68
C TYR A 175 18.95 29.82 36.09
N LYS A 176 19.64 28.72 36.41
CA LYS A 176 19.69 28.12 37.76
C LYS A 176 20.12 29.11 38.84
N ASN A 177 21.14 29.91 38.55
CA ASN A 177 21.71 30.84 39.49
C ASN A 177 20.82 32.08 39.72
N LEU A 178 20.15 32.55 38.66
CA LEU A 178 19.22 33.68 38.72
C LEU A 178 17.86 33.29 39.31
N HIS A 179 17.37 32.08 39.02
CA HIS A 179 16.07 31.57 39.43
C HIS A 179 16.17 30.16 40.06
N PRO A 180 16.82 30.02 41.23
CA PRO A 180 17.13 28.71 41.81
C PRO A 180 15.88 27.89 42.16
N SER A 181 14.82 28.52 42.69
CA SER A 181 13.58 27.81 43.02
C SER A 181 12.88 27.25 41.78
N ASP A 182 12.81 28.02 40.69
CA ASP A 182 12.17 27.54 39.44
C ASP A 182 13.02 26.45 38.77
N PHE A 183 14.35 26.56 38.86
CA PHE A 183 15.26 25.54 38.34
C PHE A 183 15.21 24.22 39.13
N ASP A 184 14.98 24.27 40.44
CA ASP A 184 14.77 23.07 41.25
C ASP A 184 13.47 22.34 40.84
N ASP A 185 12.40 23.09 40.52
CA ASP A 185 11.18 22.53 39.95
C ASP A 185 11.42 21.97 38.54
N LEU A 186 12.24 22.66 37.73
CA LEU A 186 12.64 22.25 36.38
C LEU A 186 13.28 20.86 36.32
N GLN A 187 14.09 20.51 37.32
CA GLN A 187 14.72 19.18 37.42
C GLN A 187 13.69 18.05 37.56
N ASN A 188 12.49 18.35 38.05
CA ASN A 188 11.39 17.39 38.19
C ASN A 188 10.34 17.52 37.07
N GLY A 189 10.66 18.25 35.99
CA GLY A 189 9.74 18.51 34.88
C GLY A 189 8.62 19.49 35.23
N GLN A 190 8.82 20.32 36.25
CA GLN A 190 7.90 21.37 36.69
C GLN A 190 8.55 22.75 36.49
N GLY A 191 7.90 23.83 36.92
CA GLY A 191 8.44 25.18 36.77
C GLY A 191 8.18 25.82 35.40
N THR A 192 8.63 27.06 35.25
CA THR A 192 8.24 27.96 34.16
C THR A 192 8.66 27.44 32.78
N LEU A 193 9.93 27.02 32.64
CA LEU A 193 10.42 26.48 31.36
C LEU A 193 9.72 25.17 30.96
N ALA A 194 9.45 24.28 31.92
CA ALA A 194 8.74 23.04 31.63
C ALA A 194 7.29 23.30 31.19
N ALA A 195 6.61 24.27 31.83
CA ALA A 195 5.27 24.70 31.45
C ALA A 195 5.24 25.24 30.01
N ILE A 196 6.16 26.15 29.66
CA ILE A 196 6.30 26.72 28.31
C ILE A 196 6.47 25.60 27.27
N VAL A 197 7.40 24.66 27.51
CA VAL A 197 7.69 23.57 26.57
C VAL A 197 6.51 22.61 26.44
N SER A 198 5.86 22.26 27.55
CA SER A 198 4.71 21.37 27.58
C SER A 198 3.51 21.95 26.82
N GLU A 199 3.17 23.21 27.10
CA GLU A 199 2.06 23.91 26.47
C GLU A 199 2.30 24.13 24.97
N ALA A 200 3.52 24.49 24.58
CA ALA A 200 3.89 24.59 23.17
C ALA A 200 3.74 23.23 22.44
N LYS A 201 4.24 22.14 23.04
CA LYS A 201 4.09 20.79 22.46
C LYS A 201 2.64 20.37 22.33
N ASN A 202 1.82 20.64 23.36
CA ASN A 202 0.39 20.33 23.33
C ASN A 202 -0.34 21.13 22.23
N ASN A 203 -0.06 22.43 22.12
CA ASN A 203 -0.64 23.29 21.08
C ASN A 203 -0.27 22.79 19.67
N ILE A 204 1.00 22.45 19.45
CA ILE A 204 1.46 21.87 18.17
C ILE A 204 0.76 20.54 17.88
N GLN A 205 0.66 19.66 18.88
CA GLN A 205 0.00 18.37 18.71
C GLN A 205 -1.48 18.54 18.40
N ASP A 206 -2.17 19.48 19.04
CA ASP A 206 -3.57 19.82 18.75
C ASP A 206 -3.74 20.36 17.33
N GLN A 207 -2.83 21.22 16.87
CA GLN A 207 -2.84 21.70 15.48
C GLN A 207 -2.60 20.57 14.47
N ILE A 208 -1.64 19.67 14.75
CA ILE A 208 -1.38 18.49 13.92
C ILE A 208 -2.62 17.58 13.88
N ASN A 209 -3.27 17.34 15.02
CA ASN A 209 -4.47 16.53 15.11
C ASN A 209 -5.60 17.13 14.24
N ARG A 210 -5.82 18.44 14.33
CA ARG A 210 -6.81 19.15 13.48
C ARG A 210 -6.48 19.04 11.99
N LEU A 211 -5.20 19.18 11.60
CA LEU A 211 -4.79 19.02 10.20
C LEU A 211 -4.95 17.58 9.72
N ASN A 212 -4.71 16.58 10.56
CA ASN A 212 -4.97 15.18 10.24
C ASN A 212 -6.47 14.90 10.07
N GLU A 213 -7.33 15.50 10.91
CA GLU A 213 -8.79 15.46 10.72
C GLU A 213 -9.18 16.10 9.38
N ASP A 214 -8.60 17.24 9.02
CA ASP A 214 -8.82 17.88 7.71
C ASP A 214 -8.40 16.97 6.53
N ILE A 215 -7.29 16.25 6.67
CA ILE A 215 -6.85 15.25 5.67
C ILE A 215 -7.86 14.11 5.56
N GLN A 216 -8.34 13.55 6.68
CA GLN A 216 -9.35 12.50 6.67
C GLN A 216 -10.66 12.95 6.01
N VAL A 217 -11.09 14.18 6.30
CA VAL A 217 -12.27 14.78 5.65
C VAL A 217 -12.03 14.96 4.15
N LEU A 218 -10.84 15.42 3.75
CA LEU A 218 -10.46 15.56 2.34
C LEU A 218 -10.42 14.21 1.60
N GLU A 219 -9.91 13.17 2.24
CA GLU A 219 -9.86 11.79 1.73
C GLU A 219 -11.25 11.20 1.55
N THR A 220 -12.13 11.38 2.55
CA THR A 220 -13.53 10.95 2.48
C THR A 220 -14.23 11.63 1.30
N ASN A 221 -14.10 12.95 1.18
CA ASN A 221 -14.67 13.71 0.07
C ASN A 221 -14.10 13.27 -1.30
N TYR A 222 -12.81 12.88 -1.37
CA TYR A 222 -12.20 12.38 -2.59
C TYR A 222 -12.72 10.98 -2.98
N ILE A 223 -12.84 10.07 -2.02
CA ILE A 223 -13.40 8.72 -2.22
C ILE A 223 -14.84 8.81 -2.72
N ASP A 224 -15.65 9.68 -2.09
CA ASP A 224 -17.03 9.94 -2.52
C ASP A 224 -17.08 10.50 -3.96
N SER A 225 -16.05 11.24 -4.38
CA SER A 225 -15.92 11.78 -5.74
C SER A 225 -15.39 10.78 -6.79
N LYS A 226 -14.83 9.63 -6.39
CA LYS A 226 -14.28 8.60 -7.29
C LYS A 226 -15.32 7.68 -7.93
N LEU A 227 -16.59 7.75 -7.53
CA LEU A 227 -17.68 7.06 -8.23
C LEU A 227 -17.83 7.69 -9.62
N ARG A 228 -17.34 7.00 -10.65
CA ARG A 228 -17.05 7.54 -11.99
C ARG A 228 -18.29 7.71 -12.85
N THR A 229 -19.43 7.13 -12.45
CA THR A 229 -20.68 7.19 -13.18
C THR A 229 -21.89 7.27 -12.25
N GLU A 230 -22.97 7.90 -12.70
CA GLU A 230 -24.27 7.91 -12.00
C GLU A 230 -24.78 6.48 -11.72
N VAL A 231 -24.31 5.50 -12.51
CA VAL A 231 -24.52 4.06 -12.36
C VAL A 231 -23.85 3.49 -11.11
N GLU A 232 -22.59 3.83 -10.85
CA GLU A 232 -21.84 3.34 -9.68
C GLU A 232 -22.44 3.88 -8.38
N TYR A 233 -22.83 5.15 -8.39
CA TYR A 233 -23.50 5.78 -7.26
C TYR A 233 -24.87 5.14 -6.99
N PHE A 234 -25.63 4.82 -8.05
CA PHE A 234 -26.91 4.12 -7.94
C PHE A 234 -26.77 2.70 -7.37
N ILE A 235 -25.75 1.93 -7.77
CA ILE A 235 -25.46 0.59 -7.23
C ILE A 235 -25.19 0.65 -5.74
N LEU A 236 -24.38 1.62 -5.29
CA LEU A 236 -24.00 1.78 -3.89
C LEU A 236 -25.18 2.27 -3.03
N TRP A 237 -25.98 3.21 -3.53
CA TRP A 237 -27.19 3.65 -2.83
C TRP A 237 -28.18 2.50 -2.65
N ILE A 238 -28.34 1.67 -3.67
CA ILE A 238 -29.18 0.47 -3.64
C ILE A 238 -28.66 -0.57 -2.65
N SER A 239 -27.35 -0.81 -2.58
CA SER A 239 -26.79 -1.79 -1.64
C SER A 239 -26.95 -1.38 -0.18
N GLN A 240 -26.99 -0.07 0.10
CA GLN A 240 -27.15 0.48 1.44
C GLN A 240 -28.62 0.59 1.89
N ASN A 241 -29.55 0.85 0.96
CA ASN A 241 -30.95 1.13 1.27
C ASN A 241 -31.94 0.04 0.81
N GLY A 242 -31.54 -0.80 -0.15
CA GLY A 242 -32.33 -1.91 -0.65
C GLY A 242 -32.04 -3.19 0.13
N LYS A 243 -33.07 -3.83 0.68
CA LYS A 243 -32.97 -5.20 1.19
C LYS A 243 -32.90 -6.17 0.00
N ILE A 244 -31.75 -6.24 -0.65
CA ILE A 244 -31.60 -7.05 -1.85
C ILE A 244 -30.89 -8.36 -1.52
N HIS A 245 -31.46 -9.46 -2.01
CA HIS A 245 -30.92 -10.80 -1.82
C HIS A 245 -29.83 -11.16 -2.85
N ASP A 246 -29.78 -10.45 -4.00
CA ASP A 246 -28.83 -10.65 -5.11
C ASP A 246 -28.16 -9.32 -5.57
N PRO A 247 -26.82 -9.22 -5.65
CA PRO A 247 -26.14 -7.99 -6.05
C PRO A 247 -26.57 -7.49 -7.44
N LEU A 248 -26.97 -6.22 -7.54
CA LEU A 248 -27.31 -5.57 -8.81
C LEU A 248 -26.05 -5.47 -9.70
N THR A 249 -26.09 -5.98 -10.93
CA THR A 249 -24.93 -5.88 -11.83
C THR A 249 -24.77 -4.47 -12.42
N TYR A 250 -23.55 -4.10 -12.80
CA TYR A 250 -23.28 -2.80 -13.43
C TYR A 250 -24.13 -2.57 -14.69
N VAL A 251 -24.31 -3.61 -15.50
CA VAL A 251 -25.08 -3.54 -16.75
C VAL A 251 -26.58 -3.32 -16.48
N GLU A 252 -27.12 -3.90 -15.41
CA GLU A 252 -28.51 -3.68 -15.00
C GLU A 252 -28.68 -2.25 -14.49
N ALA A 253 -27.81 -1.82 -13.58
CA ALA A 253 -27.79 -0.45 -13.08
C ALA A 253 -27.67 0.59 -14.20
N GLU A 254 -26.81 0.33 -15.21
CA GLU A 254 -26.61 1.21 -16.34
C GLU A 254 -27.88 1.37 -17.18
N LYS A 255 -28.63 0.28 -17.40
CA LYS A 255 -29.92 0.33 -18.10
C LYS A 255 -30.96 1.13 -17.31
N PHE A 256 -30.99 1.00 -15.99
CA PHE A 256 -31.94 1.74 -15.15
C PHE A 256 -31.64 3.25 -15.16
N VAL A 257 -30.38 3.63 -14.92
CA VAL A 257 -29.96 5.03 -14.94
C VAL A 257 -30.19 5.68 -16.30
N LYS A 258 -29.97 4.96 -17.41
CA LYS A 258 -30.24 5.47 -18.77
C LYS A 258 -31.72 5.48 -19.14
N GLY A 259 -32.52 4.55 -18.60
CA GLY A 259 -33.94 4.40 -18.91
C GLY A 259 -34.89 5.27 -18.09
N GLN A 260 -34.44 5.79 -16.93
CA GLN A 260 -35.28 6.50 -15.95
C GLN A 260 -36.50 5.68 -15.49
N ASP A 261 -36.38 4.34 -15.47
CA ASP A 261 -37.43 3.41 -15.08
C ASP A 261 -37.39 3.06 -13.58
N SER A 262 -38.49 2.49 -13.05
CA SER A 262 -38.58 1.98 -11.68
C SER A 262 -38.12 0.53 -11.56
N ILE A 263 -37.35 0.21 -10.50
CA ILE A 263 -36.96 -1.18 -10.19
C ILE A 263 -38.00 -1.81 -9.28
N TYR A 264 -38.46 -3.02 -9.63
CA TYR A 264 -39.36 -3.82 -8.80
C TYR A 264 -38.57 -4.89 -8.06
N PHE A 265 -38.59 -4.84 -6.73
CA PHE A 265 -37.99 -5.88 -5.90
C PHE A 265 -39.07 -6.79 -5.32
N SER A 266 -38.79 -8.10 -5.23
CA SER A 266 -39.62 -9.02 -4.47
C SER A 266 -39.16 -9.05 -3.02
N ASP A 267 -39.99 -8.59 -2.09
CA ASP A 267 -39.75 -8.80 -0.67
C ASP A 267 -39.97 -10.27 -0.32
N ASN A 268 -38.91 -10.95 0.14
CA ASN A 268 -38.98 -12.39 0.41
C ASN A 268 -39.62 -12.65 1.79
N SER A 269 -40.91 -12.97 1.81
CA SER A 269 -41.52 -14.13 2.50
C SER A 269 -43.03 -13.89 2.72
N LEU A 270 -43.83 -14.71 2.03
CA LEU A 270 -45.28 -14.92 2.22
C LEU A 270 -46.29 -13.88 1.72
N SER A 271 -45.90 -12.74 1.13
CA SER A 271 -46.83 -11.87 0.39
C SER A 271 -46.21 -11.27 -0.86
N ASN A 272 -46.89 -11.42 -2.02
CA ASN A 272 -46.55 -10.77 -3.29
C ASN A 272 -46.78 -9.25 -3.24
N SER A 273 -46.02 -8.53 -2.42
CA SER A 273 -45.95 -7.07 -2.45
C SER A 273 -44.60 -6.66 -3.04
N TYR A 274 -44.65 -6.01 -4.21
CA TYR A 274 -43.47 -5.41 -4.82
C TYR A 274 -43.29 -4.00 -4.26
N SER A 275 -42.13 -3.72 -3.66
CA SER A 275 -41.70 -2.35 -3.42
C SER A 275 -41.01 -1.83 -4.69
N SER A 276 -41.51 -0.72 -5.24
CA SER A 276 -40.90 -0.04 -6.38
C SER A 276 -40.18 1.21 -5.89
N TYR A 277 -38.90 1.33 -6.20
CA TYR A 277 -38.19 2.60 -6.06
C TYR A 277 -38.17 3.28 -7.44
N ALA A 278 -38.71 4.49 -7.52
CA ALA A 278 -38.61 5.28 -8.74
C ALA A 278 -37.22 5.95 -8.79
N TYR A 279 -36.62 6.03 -9.97
CA TYR A 279 -35.35 6.73 -10.17
C TYR A 279 -35.40 8.21 -9.71
N ASN A 280 -36.58 8.83 -9.70
CA ASN A 280 -36.78 10.17 -9.16
C ASN A 280 -36.58 10.23 -7.64
N ASP A 281 -36.95 9.18 -6.90
CA ASP A 281 -36.71 9.09 -5.46
C ASP A 281 -35.21 9.04 -5.16
N PHE A 282 -34.45 8.30 -5.99
CA PHE A 282 -32.99 8.30 -5.95
C PHE A 282 -32.40 9.70 -6.16
N LYS A 283 -32.88 10.49 -7.14
CA LYS A 283 -32.36 11.85 -7.37
C LYS A 283 -32.69 12.83 -6.24
N GLU A 284 -33.89 12.75 -5.66
CA GLU A 284 -34.27 13.63 -4.56
C GLU A 284 -33.59 13.26 -3.23
N ILE A 285 -33.39 11.96 -2.96
CA ILE A 285 -32.78 11.49 -1.70
C ILE A 285 -31.25 11.60 -1.72
N SER A 286 -30.62 11.39 -2.87
CA SER A 286 -29.15 11.36 -2.98
C SER A 286 -28.47 12.74 -3.02
N ASN A 287 -29.21 13.83 -3.24
CA ASN A 287 -28.64 15.16 -3.46
C ASN A 287 -27.47 15.16 -4.49
N TYR A 288 -27.58 14.34 -5.53
CA TYR A 288 -26.54 14.18 -6.54
C TYR A 288 -26.22 15.51 -7.23
N THR A 289 -25.12 16.14 -6.80
CA THR A 289 -24.42 17.20 -7.53
C THR A 289 -23.01 16.68 -7.77
N PRO A 290 -22.55 16.56 -9.03
CA PRO A 290 -21.20 16.09 -9.31
C PRO A 290 -20.21 17.18 -8.91
N LYS A 291 -19.82 17.22 -7.63
CA LYS A 291 -18.58 17.88 -7.20
C LYS A 291 -17.45 16.89 -7.46
N ILE A 292 -17.08 16.78 -8.74
CA ILE A 292 -15.88 16.06 -9.14
C ILE A 292 -14.70 16.86 -8.60
N MET A 293 -14.08 16.38 -7.52
CA MET A 293 -12.76 16.87 -7.12
C MET A 293 -11.74 16.13 -7.97
N ASP A 294 -11.06 16.85 -8.86
CA ASP A 294 -10.03 16.26 -9.71
C ASP A 294 -8.87 15.72 -8.85
N GLU A 295 -8.24 14.62 -9.28
CA GLU A 295 -7.13 13.97 -8.55
C GLU A 295 -5.97 14.94 -8.35
N SER A 296 -5.73 15.84 -9.32
CA SER A 296 -4.74 16.90 -9.18
C SER A 296 -5.08 17.88 -8.06
N GLU A 297 -6.36 18.22 -7.87
CA GLU A 297 -6.82 19.14 -6.82
C GLU A 297 -6.72 18.50 -5.44
N TYR A 298 -7.14 17.23 -5.31
CA TYR A 298 -6.97 16.43 -4.09
C TYR A 298 -5.50 16.36 -3.67
N ASN A 299 -4.63 15.93 -4.58
CA ASN A 299 -3.20 15.79 -4.30
C ASN A 299 -2.58 17.14 -3.91
N SER A 300 -2.95 18.23 -4.60
CA SER A 300 -2.45 19.57 -4.26
C SER A 300 -2.86 20.00 -2.86
N LYS A 301 -4.13 19.80 -2.46
CA LYS A 301 -4.61 20.14 -1.11
C LYS A 301 -3.98 19.27 -0.03
N LYS A 302 -3.85 17.96 -0.29
CA LYS A 302 -3.20 17.03 0.63
C LYS A 302 -1.74 17.40 0.87
N ILE A 303 -0.98 17.68 -0.20
CA ILE A 303 0.42 18.13 -0.10
C ILE A 303 0.51 19.40 0.76
N ILE A 304 -0.36 20.39 0.57
CA ILE A 304 -0.34 21.64 1.37
C ILE A 304 -0.57 21.34 2.87
N LEU A 305 -1.48 20.43 3.21
CA LEU A 305 -1.75 20.05 4.60
C LEU A 305 -0.57 19.26 5.20
N GLU A 306 0.02 18.34 4.44
CA GLU A 306 1.21 17.57 4.85
C GLU A 306 2.44 18.48 5.02
N GLU A 307 2.62 19.46 4.14
CA GLU A 307 3.67 20.50 4.28
C GLU A 307 3.47 21.32 5.56
N ARG A 308 2.23 21.69 5.90
CA ARG A 308 1.93 22.40 7.17
C ARG A 308 2.24 21.53 8.38
N ILE A 309 1.88 20.24 8.36
CA ILE A 309 2.24 19.30 9.44
C ILE A 309 3.76 19.20 9.57
N ASN A 310 4.49 19.10 8.45
CA ASN A 310 5.95 19.05 8.48
C ASN A 310 6.57 20.33 9.03
N LEU A 311 6.02 21.52 8.71
CA LEU A 311 6.44 22.78 9.31
C LEU A 311 6.20 22.82 10.82
N LEU A 312 5.05 22.33 11.28
CA LEU A 312 4.73 22.21 12.72
C LEU A 312 5.66 21.24 13.46
N ARG A 313 6.08 20.15 12.81
CA ARG A 313 7.06 19.20 13.37
C ARG A 313 8.47 19.79 13.49
N GLN A 314 8.78 20.82 12.71
CA GLN A 314 10.06 21.55 12.75
C GLN A 314 10.01 22.78 13.67
N PHE A 315 8.94 22.93 14.46
CA PHE A 315 8.77 24.03 15.38
C PHE A 315 9.95 24.17 16.35
N LYS A 316 10.33 25.42 16.61
CA LYS A 316 11.36 25.78 17.58
C LYS A 316 10.77 26.65 18.68
N LEU A 317 11.25 26.46 19.91
CA LEU A 317 10.79 27.20 21.08
C LEU A 317 10.87 28.74 20.92
N LYS A 318 11.82 29.24 20.13
CA LYS A 318 11.96 30.69 19.85
C LYS A 318 10.74 31.32 19.19
N ASP A 319 9.93 30.54 18.48
CA ASP A 319 8.84 31.04 17.65
C ASP A 319 7.51 31.11 18.43
N ILE A 320 7.53 30.72 19.71
CA ILE A 320 6.40 30.82 20.63
C ILE A 320 5.92 32.27 20.77
N ASP A 321 4.59 32.45 20.72
CA ASP A 321 3.95 33.70 21.15
C ASP A 321 3.82 33.70 22.68
N ILE A 322 4.43 34.71 23.29
CA ILE A 322 4.56 34.81 24.75
C ILE A 322 3.26 35.30 25.38
N ASP A 323 2.43 35.99 24.60
CA ASP A 323 1.16 36.54 25.06
C ASP A 323 0.10 35.43 25.29
N GLU A 324 0.38 34.19 24.90
CA GLU A 324 -0.50 33.03 25.11
C GLU A 324 -0.40 32.44 26.53
N PHE A 325 0.61 32.80 27.34
CA PHE A 325 0.80 32.24 28.68
C PHE A 325 0.13 33.07 29.78
N ASP A 326 -0.63 32.40 30.65
CA ASP A 326 -1.31 33.02 31.81
C ASP A 326 -0.39 33.23 33.03
N PHE A 327 0.93 33.10 32.88
CA PHE A 327 1.92 33.21 33.96
C PHE A 327 3.10 34.12 33.61
N GLU A 328 3.77 34.65 34.63
CA GLU A 328 4.92 35.54 34.47
C GLU A 328 6.17 34.74 34.08
N ILE A 329 6.77 35.08 32.93
CA ILE A 329 8.00 34.45 32.44
C ILE A 329 9.19 35.34 32.79
N PRO A 330 10.24 34.82 33.47
CA PRO A 330 11.44 35.59 33.74
C PRO A 330 12.07 36.15 32.45
N ASN A 331 12.41 37.44 32.45
CA ASN A 331 13.00 38.13 31.29
C ASN A 331 14.26 37.41 30.77
N VAL A 332 15.12 36.92 31.67
CA VAL A 332 16.32 36.16 31.27
C VAL A 332 15.95 34.89 30.51
N LEU A 333 14.96 34.13 30.98
CA LEU A 333 14.51 32.91 30.34
C LEU A 333 13.97 33.22 28.94
N LEU A 334 13.17 34.29 28.83
CA LEU A 334 12.64 34.75 27.56
C LEU A 334 13.73 35.11 26.55
N MET A 335 14.73 35.87 26.99
CA MET A 335 15.89 36.22 26.16
C MET A 335 16.65 34.97 25.73
N LEU A 336 16.88 34.00 26.63
CA LEU A 336 17.59 32.77 26.29
C LEU A 336 16.82 31.90 25.28
N ILE A 337 15.50 31.80 25.41
CA ILE A 337 14.62 31.07 24.47
C ILE A 337 14.60 31.75 23.10
N LYS A 338 14.35 33.06 23.03
CA LYS A 338 14.27 33.82 21.77
C LYS A 338 15.58 33.82 20.98
N ASN A 339 16.71 33.54 21.65
CA ASN A 339 18.04 33.47 21.04
C ASN A 339 18.54 32.02 20.85
N GLU A 340 17.68 31.00 21.02
CA GLU A 340 18.00 29.57 20.88
C GLU A 340 19.10 29.04 21.84
N TYR A 341 19.38 29.75 22.93
CA TYR A 341 20.31 29.27 23.96
C TYR A 341 19.66 28.31 24.96
N ILE A 342 18.34 28.32 25.07
CA ILE A 342 17.55 27.27 25.72
C ILE A 342 16.54 26.77 24.69
N THR A 343 16.57 25.46 24.43
CA THR A 343 15.71 24.83 23.42
C THR A 343 14.65 23.93 24.07
N GLU A 344 13.71 23.42 23.27
CA GLU A 344 12.76 22.39 23.66
C GLU A 344 13.43 21.08 24.15
N ASN A 345 14.72 20.91 23.87
CA ASN A 345 15.54 19.76 24.26
C ASN A 345 16.41 20.05 25.49
N TYR A 346 16.15 21.11 26.25
CA TYR A 346 16.94 21.49 27.43
C TYR A 346 17.17 20.35 28.44
N LEU A 347 16.21 19.42 28.56
CA LEU A 347 16.32 18.23 29.41
C LEU A 347 17.49 17.33 29.01
N SER A 348 17.85 17.28 27.73
CA SER A 348 19.01 16.49 27.27
C SER A 348 20.31 17.04 27.87
N THR A 349 20.46 18.37 27.94
CA THR A 349 21.60 19.05 28.55
C THR A 349 21.63 18.85 30.06
N ILE A 350 20.49 18.95 30.75
CA ILE A 350 20.41 18.65 32.19
C ILE A 350 20.77 17.18 32.45
N ASN A 351 20.14 16.25 31.71
CA ASN A 351 20.30 14.82 31.95
C ASN A 351 21.66 14.27 31.53
N HIS A 352 22.33 14.88 30.54
CA HIS A 352 23.68 14.48 30.12
C HIS A 352 24.63 14.33 31.31
N PHE A 353 24.59 15.27 32.26
CA PHE A 353 25.43 15.26 33.44
C PHE A 353 24.84 14.46 34.63
N HIS A 354 23.61 13.97 34.50
CA HIS A 354 22.92 13.17 35.53
C HIS A 354 22.82 11.67 35.19
N GLY A 355 23.21 11.23 33.99
CA GLY A 355 23.32 9.82 33.57
C GLY A 355 22.55 9.49 32.27
N ASP A 356 22.67 8.26 31.77
CA ASP A 356 22.04 7.83 30.51
C ASP A 356 20.50 7.88 30.58
N GLN A 357 19.93 8.97 30.04
CA GLN A 357 18.49 9.23 30.01
C GLN A 357 17.74 8.14 29.26
N SER A 358 18.27 7.66 28.13
CA SER A 358 17.62 6.62 27.33
C SER A 358 17.47 5.33 28.13
N SER A 359 18.55 4.87 28.76
CA SER A 359 18.51 3.68 29.61
C SER A 359 17.59 3.84 30.82
N ARG A 360 17.53 5.03 31.45
CA ARG A 360 16.61 5.29 32.57
C ARG A 360 15.16 5.36 32.13
N LEU A 361 14.87 6.00 31.00
CA LEU A 361 13.53 6.11 30.45
C LEU A 361 13.05 4.72 30.01
N PHE A 362 13.89 3.95 29.34
CA PHE A 362 13.61 2.55 28.98
C PHE A 362 13.27 1.70 30.21
N LEU A 363 14.10 1.75 31.26
CA LEU A 363 13.82 1.05 32.52
C LEU A 363 12.53 1.55 33.20
N SER A 364 12.31 2.86 33.21
CA SER A 364 11.09 3.46 33.75
C SER A 364 9.85 2.95 33.01
N ASN A 365 9.89 2.87 31.68
CA ASN A 365 8.78 2.36 30.88
C ASN A 365 8.49 0.90 31.21
N ILE A 366 9.52 0.06 31.36
CA ILE A 366 9.38 -1.35 31.79
C ILE A 366 8.78 -1.50 33.19
N PHE A 367 9.18 -0.62 34.13
CA PHE A 367 8.71 -0.71 35.51
C PHE A 367 7.31 -0.14 35.71
N LYS A 368 6.95 0.91 34.95
CA LYS A 368 5.63 1.55 35.01
C LYS A 368 4.61 0.90 34.07
N GLU A 369 5.06 0.03 33.17
CA GLU A 369 4.25 -0.59 32.14
C GLU A 369 3.55 0.45 31.25
N GLU A 370 4.30 1.48 30.83
CA GLU A 370 3.81 2.53 29.94
C GLU A 370 3.27 1.95 28.62
N ASN A 371 2.22 2.57 28.10
CA ASN A 371 1.57 2.09 26.87
C ASN A 371 2.27 2.57 25.60
N ASP A 372 2.82 3.78 25.62
CA ASP A 372 3.56 4.36 24.51
C ASP A 372 5.06 4.05 24.66
N ILE A 373 5.61 3.31 23.71
CA ILE A 373 6.97 2.75 23.78
C ILE A 373 7.73 3.18 22.53
N ASP A 374 8.82 3.92 22.73
CA ASP A 374 9.76 4.22 21.66
C ASP A 374 10.71 3.04 21.42
N VAL A 375 10.35 2.21 20.45
CA VAL A 375 11.14 1.04 20.03
C VAL A 375 12.44 1.42 19.31
N TYR A 376 12.59 2.68 18.86
CA TYR A 376 13.75 3.21 18.14
C TYR A 376 14.79 3.86 19.05
N MET A 377 14.48 4.04 20.33
CA MET A 377 15.36 4.67 21.32
C MET A 377 16.75 4.04 21.33
N GLU A 378 17.79 4.82 21.08
CA GLU A 378 19.17 4.34 21.14
C GLU A 378 19.64 4.14 22.59
N LEU A 379 20.03 2.91 22.93
CA LEU A 379 20.54 2.53 24.25
C LEU A 379 22.07 2.49 24.24
N LYS A 380 22.71 3.27 25.12
CA LYS A 380 24.19 3.43 25.15
C LYS A 380 24.91 2.39 26.02
N ASP A 381 24.33 2.03 27.16
CA ASP A 381 24.89 1.01 28.09
C ASP A 381 23.95 -0.19 28.26
N ILE A 382 23.77 -0.96 27.18
CA ILE A 382 22.96 -2.19 27.21
C ILE A 382 23.48 -3.19 28.26
N PRO A 383 24.79 -3.50 28.37
CA PRO A 383 25.28 -4.44 29.39
C PRO A 383 24.89 -4.03 30.82
N GLY A 384 25.08 -2.76 31.19
CA GLY A 384 24.69 -2.25 32.50
C GLY A 384 23.17 -2.22 32.73
N LEU A 385 22.39 -2.11 31.65
CA LEU A 385 20.93 -2.21 31.68
C LEU A 385 20.45 -3.64 31.95
N LEU A 386 21.03 -4.64 31.27
CA LEU A 386 20.67 -6.05 31.42
C LEU A 386 20.86 -6.57 32.86
N VAL A 387 21.83 -6.03 33.62
CA VAL A 387 22.06 -6.36 35.03
C VAL A 387 20.90 -5.95 35.94
N LYS A 388 20.13 -4.92 35.53
CA LYS A 388 19.02 -4.37 36.32
C LYS A 388 17.67 -5.04 36.01
N LEU A 389 17.58 -5.79 34.91
CA LEU A 389 16.36 -6.45 34.46
C LEU A 389 16.23 -7.86 35.07
N GLN A 390 15.01 -8.23 35.43
CA GLN A 390 14.65 -9.60 35.84
C GLN A 390 14.06 -10.39 34.67
N GLU A 391 14.04 -11.72 34.75
CA GLU A 391 13.45 -12.57 33.68
C GLU A 391 12.01 -12.19 33.32
N MET A 392 11.21 -11.73 34.29
CA MET A 392 9.83 -11.30 34.05
C MET A 392 9.75 -10.02 33.21
N ASP A 393 10.77 -9.16 33.25
CA ASP A 393 10.77 -7.92 32.48
C ASP A 393 10.91 -8.18 30.98
N TYR A 394 11.59 -9.25 30.58
CA TYR A 394 11.72 -9.64 29.17
C TYR A 394 10.43 -10.16 28.54
N LYS A 395 9.38 -10.38 29.35
CA LYS A 395 8.05 -10.80 28.89
C LYS A 395 7.05 -9.66 28.80
N LYS A 396 7.48 -8.43 29.09
CA LYS A 396 6.65 -7.23 29.02
C LYS A 396 6.83 -6.57 27.67
N LYS A 397 5.76 -6.05 27.07
CA LYS A 397 5.83 -5.33 25.79
C LYS A 397 6.81 -4.17 25.76
N GLN A 398 7.08 -3.55 26.91
CA GLN A 398 8.02 -2.43 27.06
C GLN A 398 9.50 -2.84 26.88
N ILE A 399 9.82 -4.14 26.85
CA ILE A 399 11.16 -4.62 26.53
C ILE A 399 11.52 -4.42 25.06
N LEU A 400 10.51 -4.25 24.19
CA LEU A 400 10.71 -4.20 22.74
C LEU A 400 11.49 -2.93 22.36
N ASN A 401 12.75 -3.12 21.97
CA ASN A 401 13.65 -2.06 21.50
C ASN A 401 14.67 -2.65 20.51
N PHE A 402 14.91 -1.96 19.39
CA PHE A 402 15.76 -2.51 18.33
C PHE A 402 17.23 -2.65 18.75
N SER A 403 17.80 -1.64 19.42
CA SER A 403 19.19 -1.69 19.89
C SER A 403 19.39 -2.83 20.90
N LEU A 404 18.43 -3.03 21.81
CA LEU A 404 18.45 -4.14 22.77
C LEU A 404 18.37 -5.49 22.06
N ALA A 405 17.42 -5.66 21.13
CA ALA A 405 17.22 -6.93 20.44
C ALA A 405 18.45 -7.32 19.60
N GLN A 406 19.05 -6.37 18.87
CA GLN A 406 20.29 -6.60 18.11
C GLN A 406 21.46 -6.99 19.04
N TYR A 407 21.63 -6.28 20.16
CA TYR A 407 22.67 -6.63 21.13
C TYR A 407 22.49 -8.03 21.72
N LEU A 408 21.25 -8.39 22.08
CA LEU A 408 20.94 -9.72 22.62
C LEU A 408 21.14 -10.83 21.59
N TYR A 409 20.83 -10.59 20.32
CA TYR A 409 21.10 -11.53 19.24
C TYR A 409 22.59 -11.91 19.18
N ASP A 410 23.47 -10.93 19.29
CA ASP A 410 24.93 -11.13 19.21
C ASP A 410 25.54 -11.67 20.52
N ASN A 411 24.95 -11.39 21.69
CA ASN A 411 25.61 -11.61 23.00
C ASN A 411 24.87 -12.54 23.98
N ASP A 412 23.54 -12.66 23.90
CA ASP A 412 22.72 -13.43 24.85
C ASP A 412 21.46 -13.99 24.15
N PHE A 413 21.69 -15.04 23.36
CA PHE A 413 20.69 -15.61 22.45
C PHE A 413 19.45 -16.18 23.17
N ASP A 414 19.59 -16.66 24.41
CA ASP A 414 18.45 -17.19 25.17
C ASP A 414 17.49 -16.07 25.59
N LYS A 415 17.99 -14.91 25.98
CA LYS A 415 17.14 -13.73 26.23
C LYS A 415 16.56 -13.17 24.95
N PHE A 416 17.32 -13.18 23.86
CA PHE A 416 16.81 -12.79 22.55
C PHE A 416 15.54 -13.59 22.16
N LYS A 417 15.52 -14.91 22.38
CA LYS A 417 14.31 -15.74 22.16
C LYS A 417 13.11 -15.29 22.97
N ILE A 418 13.31 -14.86 24.22
CA ILE A 418 12.23 -14.36 25.08
C ILE A 418 11.67 -13.04 24.53
N VAL A 419 12.55 -12.13 24.12
CA VAL A 419 12.16 -10.87 23.48
C VAL A 419 11.40 -11.12 22.17
N LEU A 420 11.86 -12.06 21.34
CA LEU A 420 11.14 -12.47 20.13
C LEU A 420 9.76 -13.03 20.44
N THR A 421 9.64 -13.91 21.44
CA THR A 421 8.34 -14.47 21.83
C THR A 421 7.38 -13.36 22.25
N THR A 422 7.88 -12.39 23.02
CA THR A 422 7.11 -11.21 23.43
C THR A 422 6.66 -10.37 22.23
N ALA A 423 7.55 -10.16 21.24
CA ALA A 423 7.21 -9.43 20.02
C ALA A 423 6.13 -10.15 19.19
N ILE A 424 6.19 -11.48 19.12
CA ILE A 424 5.18 -12.30 18.41
C ILE A 424 3.82 -12.19 19.11
N ASP A 425 3.81 -12.26 20.44
CA ASP A 425 2.57 -12.20 21.23
C ASP A 425 1.88 -10.82 21.11
N GLU A 426 2.65 -9.73 21.00
CA GLU A 426 2.13 -8.36 20.82
C GLU A 426 1.64 -8.07 19.39
N ASN A 427 2.19 -8.75 18.38
CA ASN A 427 1.80 -8.64 16.96
C ASN A 427 1.65 -7.17 16.44
N ASN A 428 2.66 -6.33 16.73
CA ASN A 428 2.62 -4.88 16.49
C ASN A 428 3.56 -4.37 15.38
N GLY A 429 4.15 -5.26 14.57
CA GLY A 429 5.11 -4.88 13.51
C GLY A 429 6.57 -4.78 13.96
N PHE A 430 6.88 -5.04 15.25
CA PHE A 430 8.25 -4.94 15.76
C PHE A 430 9.21 -5.93 15.08
N ILE A 431 8.74 -7.14 14.75
CA ILE A 431 9.60 -8.18 14.15
C ILE A 431 10.03 -7.74 12.75
N GLU A 432 9.10 -7.21 11.97
CA GLU A 432 9.32 -6.71 10.62
C GLU A 432 10.29 -5.52 10.66
N GLY A 433 10.06 -4.55 11.55
CA GLY A 433 10.98 -3.42 11.73
C GLY A 433 12.37 -3.85 12.21
N LEU A 434 12.48 -4.89 13.04
CA LEU A 434 13.76 -5.45 13.47
C LEU A 434 14.50 -6.11 12.30
N ILE A 435 13.79 -6.84 11.45
CA ILE A 435 14.34 -7.46 10.24
C ILE A 435 14.84 -6.40 9.25
N ASP A 436 14.10 -5.30 9.07
CA ASP A 436 14.55 -4.21 8.21
C ASP A 436 15.81 -3.52 8.75
N LYS A 437 15.94 -3.38 10.08
CA LYS A 437 17.14 -2.86 10.72
C LYS A 437 18.32 -3.83 10.67
N ASP A 438 18.09 -5.14 10.81
CA ASP A 438 19.11 -6.18 10.75
C ASP A 438 18.62 -7.44 10.01
N PRO A 439 18.80 -7.48 8.68
CA PRO A 439 18.37 -8.59 7.83
C PRO A 439 18.91 -9.96 8.23
N ARG A 440 20.04 -10.03 8.96
CA ARG A 440 20.68 -11.29 9.38
C ARG A 440 19.79 -12.11 10.31
N ILE A 441 18.85 -11.46 10.97
CA ILE A 441 18.00 -12.06 12.01
C ILE A 441 16.86 -12.89 11.37
N TYR A 442 16.47 -12.60 10.12
CA TYR A 442 15.33 -13.22 9.45
C TYR A 442 15.37 -14.76 9.45
N GLU A 443 16.46 -15.37 8.96
CA GLU A 443 16.60 -16.83 8.90
C GLU A 443 16.45 -17.46 10.28
N THR A 444 17.02 -16.82 11.30
CA THR A 444 16.95 -17.30 12.68
C THR A 444 15.52 -17.25 13.24
N ILE A 445 14.75 -16.20 12.93
CA ILE A 445 13.35 -16.10 13.36
C ILE A 445 12.52 -17.22 12.75
N VAL A 446 12.67 -17.45 11.44
CA VAL A 446 11.95 -18.51 10.71
C VAL A 446 12.30 -19.90 11.26
N ASP A 447 13.58 -20.15 11.55
CA ASP A 447 14.04 -21.42 12.11
C ASP A 447 13.48 -21.70 13.52
N LEU A 448 13.43 -20.67 14.37
CA LEU A 448 12.89 -20.76 15.73
C LEU A 448 11.37 -20.91 15.73
N HIS A 449 10.67 -20.19 14.83
CA HIS A 449 9.22 -20.13 14.77
C HIS A 449 8.71 -20.53 13.38
N LYS A 450 8.73 -21.83 13.09
CA LYS A 450 8.34 -22.39 11.77
C LYS A 450 6.93 -22.04 11.28
N ASN A 451 6.04 -21.63 12.18
CA ASN A 451 4.66 -21.24 11.87
C ASN A 451 4.42 -19.74 11.99
N ILE A 452 5.48 -18.92 12.05
CA ILE A 452 5.35 -17.47 12.16
C ILE A 452 4.57 -16.89 10.98
N LYS A 453 3.80 -15.84 11.26
CA LYS A 453 3.03 -15.09 10.28
C LYS A 453 3.41 -13.63 10.42
N PHE A 454 4.20 -13.13 9.49
CA PHE A 454 4.64 -11.76 9.41
C PHE A 454 3.50 -10.84 8.95
N GLU A 455 3.49 -9.63 9.50
CA GLU A 455 2.59 -8.53 9.12
C GLU A 455 3.26 -7.73 7.99
N ILE A 456 3.13 -8.25 6.76
CA ILE A 456 3.89 -7.84 5.57
C ILE A 456 3.85 -6.34 5.22
N GLN A 457 2.84 -5.63 5.72
CA GLN A 457 2.68 -4.18 5.57
C GLN A 457 3.73 -3.35 6.31
N TYR A 458 4.38 -3.91 7.33
CA TYR A 458 5.42 -3.24 8.14
C TYR A 458 6.85 -3.59 7.72
N LEU A 459 7.01 -4.49 6.76
CA LEU A 459 8.31 -4.84 6.22
C LEU A 459 8.62 -3.90 5.05
N ASP A 460 9.87 -3.48 4.87
CA ASP A 460 10.31 -2.67 3.73
C ASP A 460 11.24 -3.45 2.79
N ASN A 461 12.05 -4.37 3.32
CA ASN A 461 13.02 -5.14 2.55
C ASN A 461 12.35 -6.07 1.52
N GLU A 462 12.43 -5.71 0.24
CA GLU A 462 11.79 -6.45 -0.86
C GLU A 462 12.32 -7.87 -1.05
N GLN A 463 13.62 -8.11 -0.80
CA GLN A 463 14.20 -9.44 -0.95
C GLN A 463 13.65 -10.41 0.11
N ILE A 464 13.47 -9.93 1.35
CA ILE A 464 12.88 -10.74 2.41
C ILE A 464 11.38 -10.89 2.20
N LYS A 465 10.68 -9.85 1.73
CA LYS A 465 9.27 -9.97 1.32
C LYS A 465 9.09 -11.06 0.25
N TYR A 466 9.98 -11.12 -0.73
CA TYR A 466 9.95 -12.18 -1.74
C TYR A 466 10.03 -13.57 -1.11
N ASP A 467 10.97 -13.79 -0.19
CA ASP A 467 11.11 -15.08 0.49
C ASP A 467 9.87 -15.43 1.35
N ILE A 468 9.33 -14.46 2.09
CA ILE A 468 8.09 -14.59 2.87
C ILE A 468 6.90 -14.98 1.96
N ILE A 469 6.81 -14.38 0.77
CA ILE A 469 5.78 -14.69 -0.23
C ILE A 469 5.94 -16.13 -0.72
N MET A 470 7.17 -16.52 -1.10
CA MET A 470 7.47 -17.84 -1.65
C MET A 470 7.26 -18.98 -0.63
N HIS A 471 7.31 -18.68 0.66
CA HIS A 471 7.07 -19.65 1.74
C HIS A 471 5.73 -19.48 2.47
N SER A 472 4.90 -18.51 2.06
CA SER A 472 3.62 -18.18 2.71
C SER A 472 3.74 -17.92 4.21
N TYR A 473 4.77 -17.18 4.64
CA TYR A 473 4.97 -16.79 6.04
C TYR A 473 4.11 -15.59 6.46
N TYR A 474 2.91 -15.41 5.89
CA TYR A 474 1.96 -14.37 6.27
C TYR A 474 0.52 -14.89 6.17
N LYS A 475 -0.46 -14.13 6.67
CA LYS A 475 -1.89 -14.53 6.62
C LYS A 475 -2.47 -14.22 5.25
N ASP A 476 -3.12 -15.21 4.62
CA ASP A 476 -3.82 -15.03 3.34
C ASP A 476 -5.09 -14.18 3.53
N THR A 477 -4.98 -12.88 3.24
CA THR A 477 -6.07 -11.90 3.27
C THR A 477 -5.94 -10.98 2.06
N ASN A 478 -7.04 -10.36 1.64
CA ASN A 478 -7.01 -9.45 0.50
C ASN A 478 -6.05 -8.27 0.71
N ASP A 479 -6.00 -7.72 1.93
CA ASP A 479 -5.12 -6.60 2.25
C ASP A 479 -3.64 -7.01 2.18
N ASN A 480 -3.29 -8.19 2.71
CA ASN A 480 -1.93 -8.71 2.58
C ASN A 480 -1.58 -9.03 1.12
N ASN A 481 -2.51 -9.59 0.35
CA ASN A 481 -2.31 -9.85 -1.07
C ASN A 481 -2.05 -8.54 -1.84
N LEU A 482 -2.77 -7.45 -1.52
CA LEU A 482 -2.49 -6.12 -2.06
C LEU A 482 -1.07 -5.63 -1.69
N ASN A 483 -0.65 -5.79 -0.44
CA ASN A 483 0.70 -5.41 0.02
C ASN A 483 1.83 -6.19 -0.67
N THR A 484 1.56 -7.38 -1.20
CA THR A 484 2.54 -8.17 -1.97
C THR A 484 2.70 -7.72 -3.43
N LEU A 485 1.75 -6.94 -3.98
CA LEU A 485 1.74 -6.58 -5.40
C LEU A 485 2.99 -5.82 -5.84
N GLY A 486 3.56 -4.98 -4.96
CA GLY A 486 4.78 -4.22 -5.26
C GLY A 486 5.91 -5.15 -5.71
N VAL A 487 6.21 -6.16 -4.89
CA VAL A 487 7.26 -7.16 -5.17
C VAL A 487 6.89 -7.99 -6.40
N MET A 488 5.65 -8.47 -6.49
CA MET A 488 5.24 -9.36 -7.57
C MET A 488 5.11 -8.67 -8.94
N ARG A 489 5.05 -7.33 -9.00
CA ARG A 489 5.04 -6.54 -10.25
C ARG A 489 6.40 -6.50 -10.96
N GLU A 490 7.46 -6.85 -10.23
CA GLU A 490 8.83 -6.91 -10.75
C GLU A 490 9.22 -8.33 -11.21
N PHE A 491 8.29 -9.30 -11.11
CA PHE A 491 8.53 -10.65 -11.60
C PHE A 491 8.73 -10.67 -13.12
N ASN A 492 9.78 -11.37 -13.54
CA ASN A 492 9.95 -11.81 -14.92
C ASN A 492 9.21 -13.14 -15.15
N GLU A 493 9.21 -13.63 -16.38
CA GLU A 493 8.51 -14.88 -16.74
C GLU A 493 9.02 -16.09 -15.93
N GLU A 494 10.34 -16.22 -15.76
CA GLU A 494 10.96 -17.34 -15.04
C GLU A 494 10.53 -17.38 -13.57
N ILE A 495 10.63 -16.24 -12.87
CA ILE A 495 10.20 -16.09 -11.48
C ILE A 495 8.68 -16.29 -11.36
N GLY A 496 7.91 -15.77 -12.31
CA GLY A 496 6.47 -15.97 -12.37
C GLY A 496 6.07 -17.44 -12.48
N ILE A 497 6.76 -18.21 -13.32
CA ILE A 497 6.57 -19.66 -13.45
C ILE A 497 6.95 -20.38 -12.16
N GLU A 498 8.07 -20.02 -11.55
CA GLU A 498 8.49 -20.57 -10.25
C GLU A 498 7.41 -20.34 -9.18
N PHE A 499 6.92 -19.11 -9.08
CA PHE A 499 5.86 -18.70 -8.15
C PHE A 499 4.57 -19.49 -8.33
N LEU A 500 4.06 -19.63 -9.57
CA LEU A 500 2.83 -20.38 -9.84
C LEU A 500 2.98 -21.88 -9.52
N ASN A 501 4.18 -22.43 -9.73
CA ASN A 501 4.48 -23.84 -9.48
C ASN A 501 4.83 -24.16 -8.03
N ASN A 502 5.09 -23.14 -7.21
CA ASN A 502 5.44 -23.33 -5.81
C ASN A 502 4.21 -23.82 -5.02
N SER A 503 4.34 -24.97 -4.35
CA SER A 503 3.27 -25.58 -3.56
C SER A 503 3.05 -24.90 -2.21
N ALA A 504 4.01 -24.11 -1.72
CA ALA A 504 3.88 -23.36 -0.48
C ALA A 504 3.03 -22.09 -0.66
N VAL A 505 3.05 -21.49 -1.87
CA VAL A 505 2.31 -20.26 -2.19
C VAL A 505 0.80 -20.51 -2.21
N TYR A 506 0.04 -19.60 -1.60
CA TYR A 506 -1.42 -19.63 -1.56
C TYR A 506 -2.06 -19.62 -2.96
N GLU A 507 -3.06 -20.47 -3.19
CA GLU A 507 -3.77 -20.53 -4.49
C GLU A 507 -4.55 -19.24 -4.79
N SER A 508 -5.14 -18.62 -3.76
CA SER A 508 -5.78 -17.30 -3.82
C SER A 508 -4.80 -16.22 -4.32
N LEU A 509 -3.57 -16.22 -3.81
CA LEU A 509 -2.53 -15.29 -4.22
C LEU A 509 -2.08 -15.51 -5.66
N LYS A 510 -1.98 -16.78 -6.10
CA LYS A 510 -1.66 -17.10 -7.52
C LYS A 510 -2.71 -16.51 -8.45
N LEU A 511 -3.99 -16.71 -8.13
CA LEU A 511 -5.10 -16.14 -8.89
C LEU A 511 -5.06 -14.60 -8.87
N PHE A 512 -4.86 -14.03 -7.70
CA PHE A 512 -4.77 -12.58 -7.52
C PHE A 512 -3.63 -11.95 -8.33
N TRP A 513 -2.45 -12.61 -8.36
CA TRP A 513 -1.33 -12.17 -9.17
C TRP A 513 -1.63 -12.30 -10.65
N LEU A 514 -2.21 -13.41 -11.13
CA LEU A 514 -2.61 -13.53 -12.54
C LEU A 514 -3.58 -12.41 -12.97
N GLU A 515 -4.47 -11.99 -12.07
CA GLU A 515 -5.41 -10.90 -12.34
C GLU A 515 -4.75 -9.51 -12.35
N HIS A 516 -3.85 -9.22 -11.39
CA HIS A 516 -3.39 -7.85 -11.13
C HIS A 516 -1.90 -7.59 -11.42
N GLY A 517 -1.04 -8.59 -11.23
CA GLY A 517 0.42 -8.50 -11.42
C GLY A 517 0.90 -9.08 -12.75
N GLY A 518 0.23 -10.13 -13.24
CA GLY A 518 0.61 -10.90 -14.41
C GLY A 518 0.46 -10.19 -15.75
N ILE A 519 -0.32 -9.10 -15.79
CA ILE A 519 -0.70 -8.38 -17.03
C ILE A 519 0.51 -7.92 -17.86
N LYS A 520 1.66 -7.67 -17.22
CA LYS A 520 2.87 -7.15 -17.88
C LYS A 520 3.54 -8.14 -18.84
N PHE A 521 3.31 -9.45 -18.71
CA PHE A 521 4.00 -10.45 -19.54
C PHE A 521 3.03 -11.46 -20.14
N LYS A 522 3.55 -12.25 -21.07
CA LYS A 522 2.84 -13.36 -21.70
C LYS A 522 3.67 -14.62 -21.52
N PHE A 523 3.05 -15.69 -21.02
CA PHE A 523 3.69 -16.99 -20.89
C PHE A 523 3.95 -17.57 -22.27
N ASN A 524 5.22 -17.75 -22.60
CA ASN A 524 5.68 -18.27 -23.87
C ASN A 524 5.27 -19.74 -24.05
N ASN A 525 5.37 -20.56 -22.99
CA ASN A 525 4.96 -21.95 -23.00
C ASN A 525 4.02 -22.28 -21.83
N LEU A 526 2.76 -22.60 -22.14
CA LEU A 526 1.73 -22.90 -21.14
C LEU A 526 2.09 -24.13 -20.28
N SER A 527 2.81 -25.12 -20.84
CA SER A 527 3.14 -26.35 -20.11
C SER A 527 4.09 -26.13 -18.93
N ASP A 528 4.76 -24.99 -18.89
CA ASP A 528 5.68 -24.64 -17.79
C ASP A 528 4.90 -24.39 -16.49
N ILE A 529 3.62 -24.04 -16.58
CA ILE A 529 2.70 -23.97 -15.44
C ILE A 529 2.16 -25.37 -15.15
N LYS A 530 2.69 -26.03 -14.12
CA LYS A 530 2.35 -27.41 -13.74
C LYS A 530 0.93 -27.54 -13.19
N ASN A 531 0.44 -26.51 -12.49
CA ASN A 531 -0.93 -26.48 -11.99
C ASN A 531 -1.90 -26.14 -13.13
N LYS A 532 -2.46 -27.17 -13.75
CA LYS A 532 -3.35 -27.05 -14.93
C LYS A 532 -4.66 -26.32 -14.65
N ASN A 533 -5.08 -26.21 -13.39
CA ASN A 533 -6.29 -25.46 -13.04
C ASN A 533 -6.13 -23.97 -13.36
N LEU A 534 -4.92 -23.43 -13.19
CA LEU A 534 -4.59 -22.02 -13.45
C LEU A 534 -4.54 -21.68 -14.94
N TRP A 535 -4.51 -22.67 -15.85
CA TRP A 535 -4.48 -22.42 -17.29
C TRP A 535 -5.72 -21.68 -17.77
N ASN A 536 -6.87 -21.94 -17.14
CA ASN A 536 -8.08 -21.19 -17.38
C ASN A 536 -7.84 -19.70 -17.03
N ASP A 537 -7.28 -19.40 -15.87
CA ASP A 537 -7.04 -18.04 -15.39
C ASP A 537 -6.05 -17.29 -16.27
N VAL A 538 -4.99 -17.98 -16.70
CA VAL A 538 -4.06 -17.50 -17.73
C VAL A 538 -4.79 -17.11 -19.03
N LEU A 539 -5.75 -17.92 -19.50
CA LEU A 539 -6.55 -17.57 -20.68
C LEU A 539 -7.46 -16.37 -20.46
N ASN A 540 -8.18 -16.30 -19.33
CA ASN A 540 -9.12 -15.21 -19.04
C ASN A 540 -8.43 -13.86 -18.96
N PHE A 541 -7.30 -13.81 -18.27
CA PHE A 541 -6.50 -12.60 -18.15
C PHE A 541 -5.61 -12.38 -19.37
N THR A 542 -5.80 -13.19 -20.43
CA THR A 542 -5.12 -13.11 -21.72
C THR A 542 -3.60 -13.27 -21.64
N LEU A 543 -3.07 -13.90 -20.59
CA LEU A 543 -1.65 -13.99 -20.27
C LEU A 543 -0.89 -15.06 -21.06
N MET A 544 -1.56 -15.86 -21.88
CA MET A 544 -0.92 -16.84 -22.75
C MET A 544 -0.37 -16.18 -24.03
N GLU A 545 0.86 -16.50 -24.44
CA GLU A 545 1.35 -16.14 -25.78
C GLU A 545 0.45 -16.77 -26.85
N LYS A 546 0.23 -16.00 -27.93
CA LYS A 546 -0.78 -16.30 -28.95
C LYS A 546 -0.29 -17.35 -29.96
N LYS A 547 0.32 -18.44 -29.48
CA LYS A 547 0.91 -19.51 -30.30
C LYS A 547 -0.03 -20.69 -30.44
N ILE A 548 0.05 -21.39 -31.57
CA ILE A 548 -0.73 -22.61 -31.79
C ILE A 548 -0.26 -23.72 -30.84
N SER A 549 1.05 -23.79 -30.56
CA SER A 549 1.58 -24.74 -29.57
C SER A 549 0.93 -24.65 -28.20
N ASN A 550 0.74 -23.44 -27.68
CA ASN A 550 0.06 -23.21 -26.41
C ASN A 550 -1.42 -23.62 -26.46
N VAL A 551 -2.10 -23.38 -27.59
CA VAL A 551 -3.49 -23.81 -27.78
C VAL A 551 -3.58 -25.34 -27.83
N ASN A 552 -2.66 -26.01 -28.53
CA ASN A 552 -2.56 -27.47 -28.55
C ASN A 552 -2.29 -28.04 -27.15
N ILE A 553 -1.40 -27.42 -26.37
CA ILE A 553 -1.14 -27.81 -24.97
C ILE A 553 -2.41 -27.70 -24.14
N TYR A 554 -3.10 -26.56 -24.20
CA TYR A 554 -4.36 -26.37 -23.46
C TYR A 554 -5.39 -27.43 -23.86
N LEU A 555 -5.56 -27.67 -25.16
CA LEU A 555 -6.55 -28.60 -25.69
C LEU A 555 -6.22 -30.08 -25.44
N SER A 556 -4.94 -30.40 -25.19
CA SER A 556 -4.54 -31.75 -24.80
C SER A 556 -5.05 -32.14 -23.41
N GLU A 557 -5.28 -31.16 -22.53
CA GLU A 557 -5.87 -31.39 -21.21
C GLU A 557 -7.37 -31.14 -21.19
N TRP A 558 -7.81 -30.08 -21.84
CA TRP A 558 -9.17 -29.59 -21.81
C TRP A 558 -9.81 -29.70 -23.20
N LYS A 559 -11.11 -30.01 -23.28
CA LYS A 559 -11.83 -29.95 -24.56
C LYS A 559 -11.95 -28.50 -25.06
N LEU A 560 -12.61 -28.31 -26.20
CA LEU A 560 -12.98 -26.98 -26.71
C LEU A 560 -14.00 -26.29 -25.77
N THR A 561 -13.54 -25.75 -24.65
CA THR A 561 -14.36 -25.05 -23.65
C THR A 561 -14.80 -23.66 -24.14
N ASN A 562 -15.78 -23.04 -23.49
CA ASN A 562 -16.20 -21.67 -23.81
C ASN A 562 -15.05 -20.66 -23.67
N ARG A 563 -14.15 -20.88 -22.72
CA ARG A 563 -13.01 -20.01 -22.41
C ARG A 563 -12.01 -19.95 -23.56
N ILE A 564 -11.59 -21.12 -24.08
CA ILE A 564 -10.69 -21.17 -25.24
C ILE A 564 -11.41 -20.69 -26.52
N LYS A 565 -12.72 -20.94 -26.66
CA LYS A 565 -13.51 -20.38 -27.78
C LYS A 565 -13.48 -18.85 -27.77
N GLU A 566 -13.62 -18.20 -26.61
CA GLU A 566 -13.53 -16.75 -26.47
C GLU A 566 -12.14 -16.23 -26.81
N TYR A 567 -11.09 -16.86 -26.28
CA TYR A 567 -9.71 -16.51 -26.60
C TYR A 567 -9.44 -16.56 -28.12
N LEU A 568 -9.87 -17.64 -28.78
CA LEU A 568 -9.74 -17.82 -30.24
C LEU A 568 -10.61 -16.86 -31.07
N ARG A 569 -11.69 -16.31 -30.50
CA ARG A 569 -12.47 -15.23 -31.15
C ARG A 569 -11.74 -13.90 -31.09
N MET A 570 -11.05 -13.63 -29.98
CA MET A 570 -10.39 -12.36 -29.71
C MET A 570 -9.05 -12.21 -30.42
N PHE A 571 -8.31 -13.32 -30.60
CA PHE A 571 -6.93 -13.26 -31.04
C PHE A 571 -6.65 -14.09 -32.29
N LYS A 572 -5.84 -13.52 -33.19
CA LYS A 572 -5.19 -14.27 -34.27
C LYS A 572 -3.92 -14.91 -33.71
N LEU A 573 -3.81 -16.22 -33.85
CA LEU A 573 -2.65 -17.00 -33.43
C LEU A 573 -1.47 -16.87 -34.41
N GLU A 574 -0.27 -16.83 -33.85
CA GLU A 574 1.01 -17.10 -34.49
C GLU A 574 1.11 -18.59 -34.85
N GLN A 575 1.52 -18.88 -36.07
CA GLN A 575 1.62 -20.23 -36.59
C GLN A 575 3.04 -20.76 -36.42
N ASP A 576 3.33 -21.25 -35.21
CA ASP A 576 4.58 -21.92 -34.85
C ASP A 576 4.52 -23.44 -35.09
N GLU A 577 3.32 -24.03 -35.03
CA GLU A 577 3.04 -25.42 -35.43
C GLU A 577 1.62 -25.57 -36.02
N SER A 578 1.23 -26.80 -36.38
CA SER A 578 -0.12 -27.11 -36.83
C SER A 578 -1.08 -27.33 -35.65
N LEU A 579 -2.28 -26.76 -35.72
CA LEU A 579 -3.33 -27.06 -34.74
C LEU A 579 -3.80 -28.51 -34.97
N ARG A 580 -3.81 -29.34 -33.93
CA ARG A 580 -4.04 -30.78 -34.10
C ARG A 580 -5.43 -31.06 -34.69
N PHE A 581 -5.48 -31.98 -35.65
CA PHE A 581 -6.70 -32.30 -36.38
C PHE A 581 -7.88 -32.69 -35.48
N GLU A 582 -7.65 -33.52 -34.46
CA GLU A 582 -8.69 -33.94 -33.50
C GLU A 582 -9.44 -32.74 -32.88
N PHE A 583 -8.74 -31.64 -32.59
CA PHE A 583 -9.34 -30.45 -31.99
C PHE A 583 -10.01 -29.53 -33.03
N ILE A 584 -9.43 -29.44 -34.23
CA ILE A 584 -10.05 -28.74 -35.35
C ILE A 584 -11.37 -29.43 -35.71
N GLU A 585 -11.35 -30.76 -35.77
CA GLU A 585 -12.50 -31.60 -36.05
C GLU A 585 -13.61 -31.42 -35.01
N ASP A 586 -13.29 -31.34 -33.71
CA ASP A 586 -14.29 -31.06 -32.67
C ASP A 586 -15.10 -29.78 -32.95
N SER A 587 -14.44 -28.72 -33.47
CA SER A 587 -15.11 -27.46 -33.80
C SER A 587 -16.14 -27.55 -34.94
N LEU A 588 -16.03 -28.59 -35.78
CA LEU A 588 -16.99 -28.87 -36.86
C LEU A 588 -18.33 -29.36 -36.28
N TYR A 589 -18.27 -30.26 -35.31
CA TYR A 589 -19.42 -30.90 -34.68
C TYR A 589 -20.02 -30.11 -33.51
N ASP A 590 -19.31 -29.13 -32.97
CA ASP A 590 -19.79 -28.30 -31.87
C ASP A 590 -20.76 -27.20 -32.36
N ASN A 591 -22.01 -27.27 -31.88
CA ASN A 591 -23.09 -26.32 -32.22
C ASN A 591 -22.92 -24.93 -31.59
N GLU A 592 -22.14 -24.80 -30.52
CA GLU A 592 -21.85 -23.52 -29.88
C GLU A 592 -20.72 -22.74 -30.60
N VAL A 593 -19.98 -23.42 -31.48
CA VAL A 593 -18.97 -22.78 -32.32
C VAL A 593 -19.67 -22.04 -33.46
N SER A 594 -19.77 -20.71 -33.30
CA SER A 594 -20.25 -19.81 -34.35
C SER A 594 -19.47 -19.97 -35.66
N TYR A 595 -20.11 -19.70 -36.80
CA TYR A 595 -19.49 -19.82 -38.12
C TYR A 595 -18.21 -18.96 -38.28
N ASN A 596 -18.14 -17.79 -37.65
CA ASN A 596 -16.95 -16.95 -37.72
C ASN A 596 -15.77 -17.55 -36.94
N LEU A 597 -16.03 -18.06 -35.74
CA LEU A 597 -15.01 -18.76 -34.96
C LEU A 597 -14.54 -20.03 -35.69
N PHE A 598 -15.46 -20.80 -36.25
CA PHE A 598 -15.15 -21.96 -37.09
C PHE A 598 -14.16 -21.60 -38.20
N LYS A 599 -14.44 -20.58 -39.01
CA LYS A 599 -13.50 -20.12 -40.04
C LYS A 599 -12.15 -19.71 -39.45
N GLY A 600 -12.14 -19.07 -38.28
CA GLY A 600 -10.91 -18.69 -37.58
C GLY A 600 -10.03 -19.90 -37.24
N ILE A 601 -10.63 -20.94 -36.66
CA ILE A 601 -9.96 -22.20 -36.29
C ILE A 601 -9.45 -22.92 -37.54
N TRP A 602 -10.32 -23.10 -38.54
CA TRP A 602 -10.02 -23.89 -39.73
C TRP A 602 -9.00 -23.24 -40.68
N ARG A 603 -8.64 -21.96 -40.49
CA ARG A 603 -7.52 -21.33 -41.22
C ARG A 603 -6.16 -21.91 -40.84
N TYR A 604 -6.06 -22.60 -39.70
CA TYR A 604 -4.83 -23.23 -39.23
C TYR A 604 -4.72 -24.70 -39.64
N TYR A 605 -5.73 -25.23 -40.33
CA TYR A 605 -5.68 -26.56 -40.92
C TYR A 605 -4.74 -26.57 -42.13
N ASN A 606 -3.71 -27.40 -42.10
CA ASN A 606 -2.72 -27.55 -43.16
C ASN A 606 -2.37 -29.02 -43.45
N GLU A 607 -3.19 -29.96 -42.99
CA GLU A 607 -3.02 -31.38 -43.25
C GLU A 607 -3.69 -31.80 -44.58
N GLU A 608 -3.48 -33.07 -44.96
CA GLU A 608 -4.08 -33.66 -46.15
C GLU A 608 -5.60 -33.78 -46.04
N PRO A 609 -6.36 -33.58 -47.13
CA PRO A 609 -7.81 -33.64 -47.12
C PRO A 609 -8.35 -34.93 -46.48
N PHE A 610 -9.36 -34.78 -45.60
CA PHE A 610 -9.87 -35.87 -44.77
C PHE A 610 -11.29 -36.32 -45.18
N SER A 611 -11.66 -37.53 -44.78
CA SER A 611 -13.00 -38.11 -45.00
C SER A 611 -13.97 -37.72 -43.90
N ILE A 612 -15.24 -37.44 -44.24
CA ILE A 612 -16.25 -36.98 -43.28
C ILE A 612 -17.38 -37.99 -43.09
N ASP A 613 -17.36 -38.71 -41.97
CA ASP A 613 -18.22 -39.89 -41.79
C ASP A 613 -19.57 -39.60 -41.09
N LYS A 614 -19.71 -38.45 -40.41
CA LYS A 614 -20.90 -38.11 -39.61
C LYS A 614 -21.56 -36.82 -40.08
N TYR A 615 -22.64 -36.91 -40.87
CA TYR A 615 -23.27 -35.72 -41.47
C TYR A 615 -24.57 -35.23 -40.79
N LYS A 616 -25.27 -36.08 -40.04
CA LYS A 616 -26.62 -35.75 -39.53
C LYS A 616 -26.67 -34.59 -38.53
N THR A 617 -25.53 -34.21 -37.96
CA THR A 617 -25.41 -33.15 -36.94
C THR A 617 -24.61 -31.95 -37.42
N LEU A 618 -24.26 -31.88 -38.71
CA LEU A 618 -23.39 -30.84 -39.25
C LEU A 618 -24.17 -29.60 -39.69
N SER A 619 -23.52 -28.44 -39.61
CA SER A 619 -24.03 -27.18 -40.16
C SER A 619 -23.68 -27.07 -41.65
N THR A 620 -24.68 -26.87 -42.51
CA THR A 620 -24.55 -26.64 -43.97
C THR A 620 -23.42 -25.67 -44.30
N LYS A 621 -23.40 -24.48 -43.68
CA LYS A 621 -22.38 -23.45 -43.93
C LYS A 621 -20.95 -23.88 -43.59
N LYS A 622 -20.78 -24.74 -42.58
CA LYS A 622 -19.46 -25.24 -42.17
C LYS A 622 -18.94 -26.22 -43.22
N VAL A 623 -19.81 -27.13 -43.69
CA VAL A 623 -19.46 -28.11 -44.74
C VAL A 623 -19.15 -27.42 -46.07
N GLU A 624 -19.97 -26.45 -46.48
CA GLU A 624 -19.70 -25.65 -47.70
C GLU A 624 -18.31 -25.02 -47.65
N PHE A 625 -17.93 -24.41 -46.53
CA PHE A 625 -16.61 -23.81 -46.34
C PHE A 625 -15.47 -24.83 -46.54
N LEU A 626 -15.58 -26.03 -45.96
CA LEU A 626 -14.55 -27.06 -46.09
C LEU A 626 -14.38 -27.52 -47.54
N ILE A 627 -15.48 -27.64 -48.30
CA ILE A 627 -15.40 -28.04 -49.71
C ILE A 627 -14.81 -26.90 -50.55
N GLU A 628 -15.23 -25.65 -50.33
CA GLU A 628 -14.68 -24.49 -51.05
C GLU A 628 -13.15 -24.36 -50.91
N HIS A 629 -12.61 -24.73 -49.75
CA HIS A 629 -11.19 -24.67 -49.41
C HIS A 629 -10.44 -25.99 -49.66
N LYS A 630 -11.08 -26.99 -50.29
CA LYS A 630 -10.48 -28.30 -50.63
C LYS A 630 -9.94 -29.08 -49.43
N MET A 631 -10.58 -28.98 -48.27
CA MET A 631 -10.17 -29.65 -47.04
C MET A 631 -10.75 -31.07 -46.89
N LEU A 632 -11.75 -31.43 -47.72
CA LEU A 632 -12.39 -32.75 -47.70
C LEU A 632 -11.89 -33.62 -48.85
N LYS A 633 -11.62 -34.88 -48.54
CA LYS A 633 -11.29 -35.91 -49.53
C LYS A 633 -12.52 -36.21 -50.39
N ILE A 634 -12.31 -36.32 -51.69
CA ILE A 634 -13.36 -36.74 -52.62
C ILE A 634 -13.49 -38.26 -52.52
N ASP A 635 -14.47 -38.72 -51.74
CA ASP A 635 -14.79 -40.12 -51.52
C ASP A 635 -16.31 -40.38 -51.34
N THR A 636 -16.68 -41.64 -51.09
CA THR A 636 -18.07 -42.06 -50.85
C THR A 636 -18.70 -41.34 -49.66
N SER A 637 -17.93 -41.02 -48.62
CA SER A 637 -18.42 -40.31 -47.45
C SER A 637 -18.82 -38.87 -47.82
N LEU A 638 -17.97 -38.12 -48.54
CA LEU A 638 -18.29 -36.76 -49.00
C LEU A 638 -19.55 -36.72 -49.86
N VAL A 639 -19.69 -37.66 -50.80
CA VAL A 639 -20.88 -37.72 -51.68
C VAL A 639 -22.15 -38.00 -50.89
N ASN A 640 -22.08 -38.89 -49.90
CA ASN A 640 -23.19 -39.11 -48.98
C ASN A 640 -23.56 -37.83 -48.21
N VAL A 641 -22.58 -37.04 -47.77
CA VAL A 641 -22.85 -35.76 -47.09
C VAL A 641 -23.55 -34.77 -48.00
N ILE A 642 -23.04 -34.57 -49.23
CA ILE A 642 -23.62 -33.63 -50.20
C ILE A 642 -25.07 -34.03 -50.53
N ASN A 643 -25.31 -35.33 -50.79
CA ASN A 643 -26.65 -35.84 -51.09
C ASN A 643 -27.63 -35.68 -49.92
N ASN A 644 -27.21 -36.00 -48.69
CA ASN A 644 -28.09 -35.97 -47.53
C ASN A 644 -28.39 -34.55 -47.04
N MET A 645 -27.47 -33.62 -47.23
CA MET A 645 -27.61 -32.22 -46.80
C MET A 645 -28.14 -31.30 -47.92
N ASP A 646 -28.40 -31.85 -49.12
CA ASP A 646 -28.84 -31.12 -50.33
C ASP A 646 -27.93 -29.92 -50.66
N LEU A 647 -26.61 -30.14 -50.58
CA LEU A 647 -25.62 -29.09 -50.81
C LEU A 647 -25.43 -28.83 -52.32
N PRO A 648 -25.27 -27.57 -52.76
CA PRO A 648 -24.93 -27.27 -54.14
C PRO A 648 -23.54 -27.83 -54.49
N ILE A 649 -23.31 -28.19 -55.76
CA ILE A 649 -21.98 -28.62 -56.20
C ILE A 649 -20.99 -27.47 -56.04
N PRO A 650 -19.93 -27.65 -55.22
CA PRO A 650 -18.94 -26.60 -55.03
C PRO A 650 -18.12 -26.43 -56.31
N ARG A 651 -17.95 -25.18 -56.76
CA ARG A 651 -17.26 -24.84 -58.03
C ARG A 651 -15.80 -25.32 -58.09
N ASN A 652 -15.21 -25.65 -56.95
CA ASN A 652 -13.80 -26.01 -56.81
C ASN A 652 -13.58 -27.52 -56.62
N LEU A 653 -14.64 -28.33 -56.67
CA LEU A 653 -14.58 -29.78 -56.58
C LEU A 653 -13.99 -30.36 -57.87
N ASP A 654 -13.08 -31.34 -57.76
CA ASP A 654 -12.57 -32.04 -58.94
C ASP A 654 -13.67 -32.95 -59.51
N LEU A 655 -14.35 -32.44 -60.53
CA LEU A 655 -15.46 -33.13 -61.19
C LEU A 655 -15.02 -34.38 -61.94
N HIS A 656 -13.74 -34.48 -62.35
CA HIS A 656 -13.23 -35.67 -63.02
C HIS A 656 -13.14 -36.86 -62.03
N GLN A 657 -12.57 -36.63 -60.86
CA GLN A 657 -12.49 -37.67 -59.82
C GLN A 657 -13.88 -38.14 -59.37
N LEU A 658 -14.82 -37.19 -59.21
CA LEU A 658 -16.22 -37.50 -58.88
C LEU A 658 -16.91 -38.34 -59.99
N LYS A 659 -16.68 -38.01 -61.27
CA LYS A 659 -17.23 -38.74 -62.42
C LYS A 659 -16.73 -40.18 -62.49
N GLU A 660 -15.44 -40.40 -62.24
CA GLU A 660 -14.86 -41.75 -62.20
C GLU A 660 -15.53 -42.61 -61.12
N MET A 661 -15.69 -42.08 -59.90
CA MET A 661 -16.34 -42.80 -58.78
C MET A 661 -17.81 -43.16 -59.04
N VAL A 662 -18.56 -42.25 -59.68
CA VAL A 662 -19.94 -42.53 -60.06
C VAL A 662 -19.97 -43.60 -61.15
N ASN A 663 -19.04 -43.54 -62.12
CA ASN A 663 -18.97 -44.47 -63.23
C ASN A 663 -18.59 -45.91 -62.77
N THR A 664 -17.77 -46.07 -61.73
CA THR A 664 -17.36 -47.38 -61.16
C THR A 664 -18.40 -48.02 -60.22
N GLU A 665 -19.60 -47.44 -60.10
CA GLU A 665 -20.69 -47.89 -59.21
C GLU A 665 -20.44 -47.77 -57.69
N GLU A 666 -19.40 -47.06 -57.28
CA GLU A 666 -19.07 -46.96 -55.86
C GLU A 666 -20.04 -46.04 -55.09
N ILE A 667 -20.78 -45.16 -55.79
CA ILE A 667 -21.67 -44.15 -55.17
C ILE A 667 -22.84 -43.73 -56.09
N GLY A 668 -23.99 -43.36 -55.50
CA GLY A 668 -25.12 -42.72 -56.18
C GLY A 668 -25.19 -41.21 -55.92
N LEU A 669 -25.66 -40.42 -56.90
CA LEU A 669 -25.82 -38.97 -56.81
C LEU A 669 -27.29 -38.56 -56.98
N ASN A 670 -27.69 -37.47 -56.32
CA ASN A 670 -29.02 -36.91 -56.53
C ASN A 670 -29.17 -36.33 -57.96
N PRO A 671 -30.40 -36.21 -58.49
CA PRO A 671 -30.61 -35.74 -59.87
C PRO A 671 -30.02 -34.35 -60.14
N ALA A 672 -30.12 -33.42 -59.20
CA ALA A 672 -29.60 -32.06 -59.37
C ALA A 672 -28.07 -32.05 -59.55
N MET A 673 -27.35 -32.86 -58.78
CA MET A 673 -25.90 -32.99 -58.90
C MET A 673 -25.49 -33.65 -60.22
N LEU A 674 -26.19 -34.72 -60.60
CA LEU A 674 -25.94 -35.37 -61.89
C LEU A 674 -26.14 -34.40 -63.04
N MET A 675 -27.17 -33.53 -63.00
CA MET A 675 -27.37 -32.50 -64.03
C MET A 675 -26.17 -31.55 -64.12
N ALA A 676 -25.68 -31.07 -62.98
CA ALA A 676 -24.57 -30.11 -62.93
C ALA A 676 -23.22 -30.71 -63.40
N ILE A 677 -22.92 -31.95 -63.05
CA ILE A 677 -21.70 -32.66 -63.52
C ILE A 677 -21.72 -32.87 -65.05
N LEU A 678 -22.92 -33.10 -65.58
CA LEU A 678 -23.16 -33.29 -67.01
C LEU A 678 -23.08 -31.98 -67.83
N GLU A 679 -23.03 -30.80 -67.19
CA GLU A 679 -22.87 -29.52 -67.90
C GLU A 679 -21.46 -29.31 -68.46
N GLU A 680 -20.43 -29.88 -67.81
CA GLU A 680 -19.03 -29.78 -68.26
C GLU A 680 -18.71 -30.85 -69.31
N LYS A 681 -18.04 -30.47 -70.41
CA LYS A 681 -17.66 -31.42 -71.47
C LYS A 681 -16.64 -32.44 -70.97
N ASP A 682 -16.99 -33.71 -71.03
CA ASP A 682 -16.17 -34.83 -70.55
C ASP A 682 -16.56 -36.13 -71.26
N ASP A 683 -15.58 -37.01 -71.49
CA ASP A 683 -15.75 -38.27 -72.19
C ASP A 683 -16.58 -39.30 -71.38
N LEU A 684 -16.71 -39.11 -70.06
CA LEU A 684 -17.53 -39.96 -69.19
C LEU A 684 -19.02 -39.60 -69.21
N ASN A 685 -19.39 -38.42 -69.71
CA ASN A 685 -20.75 -37.89 -69.59
C ASN A 685 -21.81 -38.75 -70.29
N GLU A 686 -21.50 -39.34 -71.45
CA GLU A 686 -22.46 -40.18 -72.18
C GLU A 686 -22.85 -41.41 -71.33
N LYS A 687 -21.85 -42.12 -70.80
CA LYS A 687 -22.07 -43.30 -69.95
C LYS A 687 -22.80 -42.95 -68.65
N LEU A 688 -22.36 -41.88 -67.99
CA LEU A 688 -22.98 -41.39 -66.74
C LEU A 688 -24.44 -40.99 -66.95
N PHE A 689 -24.74 -40.28 -68.04
CA PHE A 689 -26.10 -39.87 -68.39
C PHE A 689 -26.99 -41.08 -68.64
N ILE A 690 -26.56 -42.00 -69.50
CA ILE A 690 -27.33 -43.20 -69.89
C ILE A 690 -27.70 -44.02 -68.64
N ARG A 691 -26.73 -44.26 -67.75
CA ARG A 691 -26.94 -45.05 -66.53
C ARG A 691 -27.91 -44.40 -65.55
N ASN A 692 -27.96 -43.07 -65.51
CA ASN A 692 -28.77 -42.31 -64.56
C ASN A 692 -30.04 -41.68 -65.19
N MET A 693 -30.45 -42.06 -66.41
CA MET A 693 -31.61 -41.47 -67.09
C MET A 693 -32.91 -41.55 -66.28
N LYS A 694 -33.07 -42.60 -65.46
CA LYS A 694 -34.26 -42.79 -64.61
C LYS A 694 -34.37 -41.76 -63.48
N SER A 695 -33.26 -41.12 -63.11
CA SER A 695 -33.20 -40.14 -62.01
C SER A 695 -33.70 -38.76 -62.43
N PHE A 696 -33.73 -38.45 -63.73
CA PHE A 696 -34.05 -37.11 -64.25
C PHE A 696 -35.50 -36.97 -64.70
N THR A 697 -35.95 -35.72 -64.85
CA THR A 697 -37.24 -35.44 -65.50
C THR A 697 -37.18 -35.79 -66.98
N ILE A 698 -38.32 -36.19 -67.55
CA ILE A 698 -38.43 -36.54 -68.96
C ILE A 698 -37.90 -35.37 -69.83
N ASP A 699 -38.34 -34.14 -69.57
CA ASP A 699 -37.89 -32.96 -70.34
C ASP A 699 -36.37 -32.76 -70.30
N PHE A 700 -35.72 -33.02 -69.16
CA PHE A 700 -34.26 -32.92 -69.05
C PHE A 700 -33.57 -34.01 -69.88
N VAL A 701 -34.00 -35.28 -69.77
CA VAL A 701 -33.42 -36.39 -70.55
C VAL A 701 -33.53 -36.08 -72.04
N ILE A 702 -34.71 -35.63 -72.48
CA ILE A 702 -34.97 -35.28 -73.87
C ILE A 702 -34.10 -34.12 -74.35
N GLY A 703 -34.00 -33.06 -73.56
CA GLY A 703 -33.16 -31.90 -73.86
C GLY A 703 -31.68 -32.25 -73.90
N TYR A 704 -31.21 -33.08 -72.97
CA TYR A 704 -29.80 -33.39 -72.79
C TYR A 704 -29.24 -34.27 -73.91
N PHE A 705 -29.93 -35.36 -74.31
CA PHE A 705 -29.45 -36.15 -75.44
C PHE A 705 -29.51 -35.35 -76.76
N LYS A 706 -30.52 -34.46 -76.95
CA LYS A 706 -30.62 -33.59 -78.15
C LYS A 706 -29.44 -32.63 -78.22
N LYS A 707 -29.14 -31.97 -77.11
CA LYS A 707 -28.07 -30.97 -76.99
C LYS A 707 -26.70 -31.59 -77.20
N ASN A 708 -26.45 -32.77 -76.63
CA ASN A 708 -25.13 -33.41 -76.63
C ASN A 708 -24.95 -34.50 -77.72
N LYS A 709 -25.97 -34.76 -78.55
CA LYS A 709 -25.95 -35.77 -79.62
C LYS A 709 -25.63 -37.19 -79.10
N ILE A 710 -26.23 -37.57 -77.98
CA ILE A 710 -26.04 -38.89 -77.38
C ILE A 710 -26.93 -39.91 -78.09
N GLY A 711 -26.34 -41.01 -78.57
CA GLY A 711 -27.04 -42.03 -79.35
C GLY A 711 -27.50 -41.55 -80.73
N ASP A 712 -28.42 -42.31 -81.35
CA ASP A 712 -29.00 -41.95 -82.64
C ASP A 712 -29.86 -40.67 -82.52
N PRO A 713 -29.61 -39.61 -83.33
CA PRO A 713 -30.31 -38.33 -83.26
C PRO A 713 -31.84 -38.44 -83.35
N HIS A 714 -32.34 -39.50 -83.97
CA HIS A 714 -33.77 -39.72 -84.19
C HIS A 714 -34.49 -40.42 -83.05
N LEU A 715 -33.78 -40.90 -82.02
CA LEU A 715 -34.40 -41.43 -80.79
C LEU A 715 -35.28 -40.38 -80.12
N SER A 716 -34.89 -39.11 -80.25
CA SER A 716 -35.66 -37.95 -79.81
C SER A 716 -37.04 -37.80 -80.41
N GLY A 717 -37.19 -38.28 -81.65
CA GLY A 717 -38.41 -38.26 -82.41
C GLY A 717 -39.47 -39.20 -81.83
N ILE A 718 -39.08 -40.16 -80.98
CA ILE A 718 -40.00 -41.02 -80.24
C ILE A 718 -40.87 -40.18 -79.30
N TYR A 719 -40.23 -39.35 -78.46
CA TYR A 719 -40.93 -38.50 -77.52
C TYR A 719 -41.64 -37.33 -78.19
N THR A 720 -40.94 -36.64 -79.09
CA THR A 720 -41.48 -35.45 -79.79
C THR A 720 -42.44 -35.79 -80.93
N ARG A 721 -42.67 -37.08 -81.17
CA ARG A 721 -43.53 -37.63 -82.24
C ARG A 721 -43.19 -37.08 -83.62
N GLU A 722 -41.89 -36.99 -83.92
CA GLU A 722 -41.42 -36.55 -85.23
C GLU A 722 -41.98 -37.44 -86.34
N LYS A 723 -42.28 -36.84 -87.49
CA LYS A 723 -42.89 -37.56 -88.61
C LYS A 723 -42.02 -38.78 -89.00
N GLY A 724 -42.64 -39.97 -88.94
CA GLY A 724 -42.00 -41.24 -89.31
C GLY A 724 -41.26 -41.96 -88.19
N PHE A 725 -41.33 -41.51 -86.93
CA PHE A 725 -40.63 -42.16 -85.81
C PHE A 725 -40.98 -43.66 -85.66
N GLN A 726 -42.22 -44.05 -85.94
CA GLN A 726 -42.71 -45.42 -85.76
C GLN A 726 -42.05 -46.48 -86.66
N SER A 727 -41.53 -46.06 -87.81
CA SER A 727 -40.88 -46.95 -88.78
C SER A 727 -39.36 -47.01 -88.64
N ARG A 728 -38.77 -46.20 -87.75
CA ARG A 728 -37.31 -46.11 -87.61
C ARG A 728 -36.74 -47.32 -86.89
N THR A 729 -35.51 -47.67 -87.27
CA THR A 729 -34.69 -48.69 -86.62
C THR A 729 -33.34 -48.08 -86.29
N PHE A 730 -32.78 -48.45 -85.15
CA PHE A 730 -31.59 -47.84 -84.56
C PHE A 730 -30.43 -48.82 -84.56
N ASP A 731 -29.20 -48.32 -84.58
CA ASP A 731 -28.02 -49.19 -84.48
C ASP A 731 -28.05 -49.94 -83.15
N ASN A 732 -27.75 -51.24 -83.18
CA ASN A 732 -27.67 -52.07 -81.99
C ASN A 732 -26.35 -51.84 -81.29
N ASN A 733 -26.34 -50.81 -80.45
CA ASN A 733 -25.26 -50.47 -79.55
C ASN A 733 -25.83 -50.18 -78.16
N GLU A 734 -24.97 -50.27 -77.16
CA GLU A 734 -25.32 -50.16 -75.74
C GLU A 734 -26.07 -48.85 -75.42
N THR A 735 -25.65 -47.73 -76.03
CA THR A 735 -26.31 -46.42 -75.86
C THR A 735 -27.76 -46.42 -76.37
N ASN A 736 -27.99 -46.86 -77.60
CA ASN A 736 -29.32 -46.87 -78.20
C ASN A 736 -30.26 -47.86 -77.52
N GLU A 737 -29.74 -49.02 -77.09
CA GLU A 737 -30.49 -50.02 -76.34
C GLU A 737 -30.98 -49.44 -75.01
N ALA A 738 -30.08 -48.85 -74.22
CA ALA A 738 -30.43 -48.26 -72.93
C ALA A 738 -31.42 -47.08 -73.03
N ILE A 739 -31.32 -46.24 -74.08
CA ILE A 739 -32.29 -45.15 -74.32
C ILE A 739 -33.67 -45.72 -74.66
N LEU A 740 -33.74 -46.77 -75.47
CA LEU A 740 -35.00 -47.44 -75.78
C LEU A 740 -35.60 -48.14 -74.55
N GLU A 741 -34.78 -48.78 -73.71
CA GLU A 741 -35.23 -49.35 -72.44
C GLU A 741 -35.77 -48.28 -71.50
N TRP A 742 -35.16 -47.10 -71.45
CA TRP A 742 -35.70 -45.97 -70.71
C TRP A 742 -37.06 -45.53 -71.25
N PHE A 743 -37.22 -45.41 -72.59
CA PHE A 743 -38.52 -45.15 -73.21
C PHE A 743 -39.57 -46.22 -72.89
N GLN A 744 -39.15 -47.47 -72.73
CA GLN A 744 -40.02 -48.57 -72.31
C GLN A 744 -40.49 -48.38 -70.87
N ASN A 745 -39.58 -47.99 -69.97
CA ASN A 745 -39.87 -47.75 -68.56
C ASN A 745 -40.81 -46.55 -68.30
N ILE A 746 -40.88 -45.57 -69.23
CA ILE A 746 -41.83 -44.44 -69.16
C ILE A 746 -43.10 -44.62 -70.02
N ASP A 747 -43.37 -45.86 -70.44
CA ASP A 747 -44.52 -46.29 -71.26
C ASP A 747 -44.62 -45.64 -72.65
N GLU A 748 -43.54 -45.09 -73.21
CA GLU A 748 -43.52 -44.60 -74.60
C GLU A 748 -43.44 -45.76 -75.62
N ILE A 749 -42.79 -46.86 -75.23
CA ILE A 749 -42.71 -48.09 -76.01
C ILE A 749 -43.04 -49.32 -75.14
N THR A 750 -43.52 -50.40 -75.76
CA THR A 750 -43.90 -51.64 -75.07
C THR A 750 -42.81 -52.69 -75.13
N GLU A 751 -42.08 -52.79 -76.24
CA GLU A 751 -41.09 -53.84 -76.51
C GLU A 751 -40.00 -53.31 -77.45
N ILE A 752 -38.78 -53.84 -77.33
CA ILE A 752 -37.66 -53.59 -78.22
C ILE A 752 -37.37 -54.88 -78.98
N ASN A 753 -37.45 -54.85 -80.31
CA ASN A 753 -37.18 -56.01 -81.16
C ASN A 753 -35.89 -55.83 -81.95
N ILE A 754 -35.14 -56.90 -82.17
CA ILE A 754 -33.99 -56.90 -83.09
C ILE A 754 -34.48 -57.33 -84.48
N THR A 755 -34.28 -56.48 -85.47
CA THR A 755 -34.61 -56.79 -86.87
C THR A 755 -33.64 -57.82 -87.46
N SER A 756 -34.00 -58.44 -88.57
CA SER A 756 -33.11 -59.36 -89.31
C SER A 756 -31.78 -58.72 -89.74
N ALA A 757 -31.71 -57.39 -89.84
CA ALA A 757 -30.50 -56.63 -90.14
C ALA A 757 -29.67 -56.28 -88.88
N GLY A 758 -30.03 -56.84 -87.70
CA GLY A 758 -29.34 -56.58 -86.44
C GLY A 758 -29.58 -55.19 -85.85
N ARG A 759 -30.60 -54.45 -86.32
CA ARG A 759 -30.97 -53.11 -85.82
C ARG A 759 -32.10 -53.18 -84.77
N LEU A 760 -32.07 -52.31 -83.76
CA LEU A 760 -33.10 -52.17 -82.72
C LEU A 760 -34.36 -51.51 -83.29
N LYS A 761 -35.54 -52.07 -83.00
CA LYS A 761 -36.83 -51.55 -83.45
C LYS A 761 -37.81 -51.48 -82.27
N PRO A 762 -38.15 -50.27 -81.78
CA PRO A 762 -39.15 -50.11 -80.75
C PRO A 762 -40.58 -50.36 -81.27
N LYS A 763 -41.43 -50.89 -80.39
CA LYS A 763 -42.86 -51.08 -80.60
C LYS A 763 -43.62 -50.17 -79.63
N TYR A 764 -44.59 -49.41 -80.10
CA TYR A 764 -45.13 -48.26 -79.36
C TYR A 764 -46.42 -48.58 -78.60
N THR A 765 -46.62 -47.91 -77.46
CA THR A 765 -47.77 -48.12 -76.58
C THR A 765 -49.05 -47.52 -77.17
N VAL A 766 -50.12 -48.32 -77.26
CA VAL A 766 -51.39 -47.93 -77.92
C VAL A 766 -52.07 -46.72 -77.26
N LYS A 767 -51.85 -46.49 -75.95
CA LYS A 767 -52.52 -45.44 -75.15
C LYS A 767 -52.04 -44.01 -75.41
N LYS A 768 -50.81 -43.80 -75.90
CA LYS A 768 -50.25 -42.46 -76.20
C LYS A 768 -50.17 -42.17 -77.70
N LEU A 769 -50.76 -42.99 -78.56
CA LEU A 769 -50.77 -42.79 -80.02
C LEU A 769 -51.76 -41.70 -80.52
N LYS A 770 -52.42 -40.97 -79.61
CA LYS A 770 -53.32 -39.85 -79.93
C LYS A 770 -52.71 -38.52 -79.55
#